data_AF-A0A6P3ZPG7-F1
#
_entry.id   AF-A0A6P3ZPG7-F1
#
_cell.length_a   1.000
_cell.length_b   1.000
_cell.length_c   1.000
_cell.angle_alpha   90.00
_cell.angle_beta   90.00
_cell.angle_gamma   90.00
#
_symmetry.space_group_name_H-M   'P 1'
#
loop_
_entity.id
_entity.type
_entity.pdbx_description
1 polymer ?
#
loop_
_entity_poly.entity_id
_entity_poly.type
_entity_poly.pdbx_seq_one_letter_code
_entity_poly.pdbx_strand_id
1 'polypeptide(L)'
;MLAPFSWSASHFWFSISIFACTFLLLLKFPICYTRDTILVDDGSIRDKEDEILVSAGEKFQLGFFTPEGSSDTDSRRYVGIWYNDKNIKQREVVWVANRNKPLSSKTGILVLAKDGQLKLLDESSSNSTASEYWSSRVKGILASSSMKATLMDSGNLVLSEKDEVVWQSFDNPTHTFLPGMRMKKHMRLISWRDPIDPGTGEFTFQLEQNRENQYTLERSGNIYWKSQLYVDLFRSGDNDIIRTISYLLSNFSGQRNFSSDDTAKGKLNFNNLLSKPSDYNKTRLILNYDGRIQLFLLNNVTWAKFWSDLPSDYCDVFNLCGNFSSCNSKNMSPCKCLPGFEPKSLSQWNKSVFSDGCVRKTPVCNGNIGNDDNFFSFIDMVKGGVGIDIDNAKDCKKNCIDDCYCDAYAYGSSTKSNEQKCWIWSREPINIQEYDDGQQINVRAVKSDTELTKRDCGICGTNIIPYPLSTESNCGDPKYYSFRCNDTAGQVSYVTPNNDAYRITNINRERRIFSIHIDEEQSCGNIDTMKNILHLNKSQVFNVISNCSNNQRMNSIPGLVFSKTSNLQELEIQWEEPEPPLCNSSISCSDFPNSHCNTTGDKIGSCQCNASFKWDPMNFNCTSPSEVTEDSPPAQSKGSSETEKLYVVFLGILASTIIIGCAACCMYNLVSELQPLCHDDDSIALLEFKNSFNIAKFASANPFAYPKVSSWRLEENRDCCSWDGVECDTDTGRVVALDLSSSFLRGSMNSTSTLFNLSQLQRLNFADNNFNFSQIPSAMNHLSRLTYLNLSASYFYCQVPFEISQPSNLSFLNLSCNDLVLKSPNLSSLVRNISNLKELHLSYVDISSGVPSFLANFSSLTSLLLDGCSLHGEFPNGIFLLPNLQVLDLQNNPHLMGYLPEFQSNSSFEVLLLHNTIFSGKIPSSIENLHFLVQLDFGVCRLSGLVPSSLGKLTRLTSLDLSGKIILREMNSLLFFKTSPSSSSYGLKNVS
;
A
#
# COMPACT_ATOMS: atom_id res chain seq x y z
N MET A 1 -74.63 9.20 -55.73
CA MET A 1 -73.82 10.42 -55.58
C MET A 1 -72.42 9.99 -55.12
N LEU A 2 -71.46 9.95 -56.03
CA LEU A 2 -70.04 9.78 -55.74
C LEU A 2 -69.37 11.11 -56.09
N ALA A 3 -68.69 11.73 -55.13
CA ALA A 3 -67.81 12.87 -55.35
C ALA A 3 -66.36 12.45 -55.08
N PRO A 4 -65.38 12.86 -55.91
CA PRO A 4 -64.00 12.40 -55.82
C PRO A 4 -63.15 13.33 -54.94
N PHE A 5 -62.21 12.78 -54.19
CA PHE A 5 -61.10 13.53 -53.60
C PHE A 5 -59.88 13.44 -54.52
N SER A 6 -59.50 14.57 -55.11
CA SER A 6 -58.25 14.74 -55.86
C SER A 6 -57.08 14.94 -54.88
N TRP A 7 -56.09 14.04 -54.92
CA TRP A 7 -54.78 14.30 -54.32
C TRP A 7 -53.95 15.16 -55.27
N SER A 8 -53.40 16.28 -54.79
CA SER A 8 -52.54 17.15 -55.59
C SER A 8 -51.15 16.53 -55.74
N ALA A 9 -50.67 16.46 -56.98
CA ALA A 9 -49.34 15.96 -57.33
C ALA A 9 -48.19 16.68 -56.59
N SER A 10 -48.43 17.87 -56.03
CA SER A 10 -47.44 18.67 -55.29
C SER A 10 -46.83 17.98 -54.08
N HIS A 11 -47.57 17.12 -53.37
CA HIS A 11 -47.06 16.46 -52.16
C HIS A 11 -46.11 15.29 -52.47
N PHE A 12 -46.27 14.63 -53.62
CA PHE A 12 -45.44 13.48 -54.00
C PHE A 12 -44.03 13.92 -54.44
N TRP A 13 -43.93 15.03 -55.19
CA TRP A 13 -42.64 15.59 -55.62
C TRP A 13 -41.86 16.23 -54.47
N PHE A 14 -42.54 16.80 -53.48
CA PHE A 14 -41.90 17.41 -52.31
C PHE A 14 -41.23 16.35 -51.41
N SER A 15 -41.88 15.19 -51.21
CA SER A 15 -41.29 14.09 -50.44
C SER A 15 -40.10 13.44 -51.14
N ILE A 16 -40.10 13.34 -52.48
CA ILE A 16 -38.97 12.80 -53.26
C ILE A 16 -37.77 13.77 -53.22
N SER A 17 -38.00 15.08 -53.31
CA SER A 17 -36.93 16.08 -53.20
C SER A 17 -36.29 16.10 -51.81
N ILE A 18 -37.08 15.94 -50.73
CA ILE A 18 -36.54 15.85 -49.37
C ILE A 18 -35.70 14.58 -49.22
N PHE A 19 -36.18 13.43 -49.71
CA PHE A 19 -35.46 12.16 -49.60
C PHE A 19 -34.14 12.18 -50.42
N ALA A 20 -34.17 12.78 -51.61
CA ALA A 20 -32.98 12.96 -52.44
C ALA A 20 -31.97 13.93 -51.82
N CYS A 21 -32.43 15.03 -51.21
CA CYS A 21 -31.57 15.97 -50.48
C CYS A 21 -30.96 15.34 -49.22
N THR A 22 -31.71 14.55 -48.46
CA THR A 22 -31.17 13.82 -47.29
C THR A 22 -30.17 12.74 -47.72
N PHE A 23 -30.41 12.04 -48.83
CA PHE A 23 -29.50 11.04 -49.37
C PHE A 23 -28.18 11.65 -49.91
N LEU A 24 -28.27 12.82 -50.57
CA LEU A 24 -27.09 13.57 -51.03
C LEU A 24 -26.34 14.27 -49.88
N LEU A 25 -27.01 14.62 -48.78
CA LEU A 25 -26.37 15.10 -47.55
C LEU A 25 -25.64 13.97 -46.79
N LEU A 26 -26.17 12.74 -46.84
CA LEU A 26 -25.51 11.56 -46.26
C LEU A 26 -24.25 11.13 -47.03
N LEU A 27 -24.16 11.43 -48.34
CA LEU A 27 -22.98 11.18 -49.17
C LEU A 27 -21.83 12.20 -48.96
N LYS A 28 -22.04 13.25 -48.14
CA LYS A 28 -21.03 14.29 -47.83
C LYS A 28 -20.32 14.11 -46.48
N PHE A 29 -20.61 13.06 -45.73
CA PHE A 29 -19.82 12.70 -44.56
C PHE A 29 -18.65 11.80 -44.98
N PRO A 30 -17.38 12.21 -44.79
CA PRO A 30 -16.26 11.28 -44.92
C PRO A 30 -16.39 10.23 -43.80
N ILE A 31 -16.81 9.02 -44.16
CA ILE A 31 -16.71 7.85 -43.27
C ILE A 31 -15.23 7.47 -43.25
N CYS A 32 -14.51 7.89 -42.22
CA CYS A 32 -13.13 7.44 -42.00
C CYS A 32 -13.20 6.01 -41.44
N TYR A 33 -12.88 5.01 -42.26
CA TYR A 33 -12.66 3.65 -41.76
C TYR A 33 -11.29 3.62 -41.07
N THR A 34 -11.26 3.31 -39.78
CA THR A 34 -10.00 3.01 -39.09
C THR A 34 -9.42 1.71 -39.63
N ARG A 35 -8.16 1.73 -40.05
CA ARG A 35 -7.45 0.61 -40.69
C ARG A 35 -6.66 -0.19 -39.65
N ASP A 36 -6.59 -1.52 -39.81
CA ASP A 36 -5.85 -2.44 -38.94
C ASP A 36 -4.59 -3.04 -39.59
N THR A 37 -4.43 -2.83 -40.91
CA THR A 37 -3.44 -3.50 -41.76
C THR A 37 -2.68 -2.52 -42.64
N ILE A 38 -1.35 -2.53 -42.66
CA ILE A 38 -0.52 -1.80 -43.64
C ILE A 38 -0.20 -2.76 -44.80
N LEU A 39 -0.45 -2.33 -46.04
CA LEU A 39 -0.18 -3.08 -47.28
C LEU A 39 1.06 -2.53 -47.99
N VAL A 40 1.70 -3.37 -48.80
CA VAL A 40 2.75 -2.94 -49.73
C VAL A 40 2.15 -1.95 -50.74
N ASP A 41 2.81 -0.81 -50.95
CA ASP A 41 2.49 0.27 -51.90
C ASP A 41 1.24 1.15 -51.63
N ASP A 42 0.32 0.73 -50.77
CA ASP A 42 -0.96 1.43 -50.56
C ASP A 42 -1.25 1.72 -49.07
N GLY A 43 -0.24 1.65 -48.20
CA GLY A 43 -0.39 1.94 -46.77
C GLY A 43 0.88 2.44 -46.10
N SER A 44 0.74 3.50 -45.31
CA SER A 44 1.74 4.01 -44.37
C SER A 44 1.04 4.59 -43.15
N ILE A 45 1.80 4.82 -42.07
CA ILE A 45 1.39 5.70 -40.97
C ILE A 45 2.34 6.89 -40.99
N ARG A 46 1.80 8.09 -41.12
CA ARG A 46 2.55 9.36 -41.16
C ARG A 46 2.37 10.15 -39.88
N ASP A 47 3.49 10.59 -39.32
CA ASP A 47 3.49 11.33 -38.07
C ASP A 47 2.90 12.76 -38.20
N LYS A 48 3.07 13.39 -39.37
CA LYS A 48 2.52 14.74 -39.65
C LYS A 48 1.01 14.78 -39.71
N GLU A 49 0.40 13.66 -40.06
CA GLU A 49 -1.05 13.53 -40.28
C GLU A 49 -1.74 12.93 -39.04
N ASP A 50 -0.97 12.68 -37.97
CA ASP A 50 -1.42 12.01 -36.73
C ASP A 50 -2.16 10.69 -37.03
N GLU A 51 -1.73 9.98 -38.08
CA GLU A 51 -2.32 8.70 -38.49
C GLU A 51 -2.07 7.61 -37.42
N ILE A 52 -3.04 6.72 -37.26
CA ILE A 52 -2.98 5.58 -36.35
C ILE A 52 -3.54 4.32 -37.01
N LEU A 53 -3.04 3.17 -36.56
CA LEU A 53 -3.59 1.85 -36.89
C LEU A 53 -4.34 1.34 -35.67
N VAL A 54 -5.55 0.83 -35.85
CA VAL A 54 -6.40 0.31 -34.77
C VAL A 54 -6.65 -1.17 -35.01
N SER A 55 -6.45 -2.02 -34.00
CA SER A 55 -6.74 -3.46 -34.13
C SER A 55 -8.22 -3.69 -34.45
N ALA A 56 -8.55 -4.77 -35.16
CA ALA A 56 -9.92 -5.05 -35.64
C ALA A 56 -11.03 -4.99 -34.56
N GLY A 57 -10.76 -5.49 -33.35
CA GLY A 57 -11.67 -5.45 -32.20
C GLY A 57 -11.48 -4.22 -31.31
N GLU A 58 -10.80 -3.19 -31.81
CA GLU A 58 -10.58 -1.90 -31.15
C GLU A 58 -9.89 -2.01 -29.77
N LYS A 59 -9.02 -3.00 -29.54
CA LYS A 59 -8.31 -3.17 -28.26
C LYS A 59 -6.97 -2.47 -28.18
N PHE A 60 -6.26 -2.33 -29.29
CA PHE A 60 -4.93 -1.73 -29.35
C PHE A 60 -4.82 -0.72 -30.49
N GLN A 61 -3.97 0.27 -30.29
CA GLN A 61 -3.59 1.29 -31.26
C GLN A 61 -2.09 1.25 -31.49
N LEU A 62 -1.66 1.50 -32.72
CA LEU A 62 -0.26 1.71 -33.11
C LEU A 62 -0.15 3.08 -33.77
N GLY A 63 0.86 3.86 -33.37
CA GLY A 63 1.13 5.15 -34.00
C GLY A 63 2.33 5.87 -33.41
N PHE A 64 2.47 7.14 -33.79
CA PHE A 64 3.54 7.99 -33.29
C PHE A 64 3.16 8.65 -31.95
N PHE A 65 4.12 8.78 -31.04
CA PHE A 65 3.91 9.40 -29.74
C PHE A 65 5.18 10.07 -29.21
N THR A 66 4.98 10.95 -28.22
CA THR A 66 6.00 11.46 -27.31
C THR A 66 5.56 11.03 -25.90
N PRO A 67 6.46 10.55 -25.03
CA PRO A 67 6.12 10.16 -23.66
C PRO A 67 5.43 11.30 -22.89
N GLU A 68 4.43 10.96 -22.09
CA GLU A 68 3.73 11.94 -21.26
C GLU A 68 4.66 12.47 -20.15
N GLY A 69 4.61 13.78 -19.88
CA GLY A 69 5.51 14.43 -18.91
C GLY A 69 6.83 14.94 -19.48
N SER A 70 7.12 14.66 -20.76
CA SER A 70 8.18 15.35 -21.51
C SER A 70 7.91 16.86 -21.59
N SER A 71 8.96 17.69 -21.59
CA SER A 71 8.82 19.15 -21.75
C SER A 71 8.26 19.51 -23.14
N ASP A 72 7.60 20.65 -23.26
CA ASP A 72 7.10 21.17 -24.56
C ASP A 72 8.20 21.34 -25.62
N THR A 73 9.47 21.33 -25.20
CA THR A 73 10.67 21.39 -26.04
C THR A 73 11.20 20.03 -26.47
N ASP A 74 10.71 18.92 -25.92
CA ASP A 74 11.13 17.57 -26.27
C ASP A 74 10.49 17.13 -27.59
N SER A 75 11.26 17.25 -28.67
CA SER A 75 10.81 16.91 -30.01
C SER A 75 11.01 15.42 -30.37
N ARG A 76 11.42 14.58 -29.41
CA ARG A 76 11.66 13.15 -29.66
C ARG A 76 10.36 12.44 -30.00
N ARG A 77 10.33 11.73 -31.14
CA ARG A 77 9.18 10.93 -31.59
C ARG A 77 9.50 9.44 -31.64
N TYR A 78 8.55 8.65 -31.15
CA TYR A 78 8.60 7.19 -31.09
C TYR A 78 7.38 6.58 -31.77
N VAL A 79 7.54 5.37 -32.31
CA VAL A 79 6.44 4.52 -32.75
C VAL A 79 6.16 3.49 -31.66
N GLY A 80 4.92 3.41 -31.19
CA GLY A 80 4.54 2.49 -30.12
C GLY A 80 3.14 1.93 -30.27
N ILE A 81 2.88 0.87 -29.52
CA ILE A 81 1.55 0.25 -29.37
C ILE A 81 1.05 0.58 -27.96
N TRP A 82 -0.21 0.94 -27.83
CA TRP A 82 -0.88 1.18 -26.55
C TRP A 82 -2.32 0.64 -26.58
N TYR A 83 -2.95 0.54 -25.40
CA TYR A 83 -4.35 0.13 -25.30
C TYR A 83 -5.28 1.17 -25.93
N ASN A 84 -6.22 0.70 -26.75
CA ASN A 84 -7.28 1.51 -27.35
C ASN A 84 -8.55 1.49 -26.50
N ASP A 85 -8.43 1.86 -25.22
CA ASP A 85 -9.58 1.97 -24.33
C ASP A 85 -9.78 3.42 -23.93
N LYS A 86 -10.91 3.99 -24.35
CA LYS A 86 -11.29 5.38 -24.05
C LYS A 86 -11.48 5.65 -22.54
N ASN A 87 -11.55 4.60 -21.72
CA ASN A 87 -11.64 4.69 -20.27
C ASN A 87 -10.27 4.77 -19.57
N ILE A 88 -9.18 4.38 -20.24
CA ILE A 88 -7.82 4.47 -19.71
C ILE A 88 -7.33 5.93 -19.84
N LYS A 89 -7.02 6.57 -18.71
CA LYS A 89 -6.74 8.02 -18.57
C LYS A 89 -5.43 8.47 -19.21
N GLN A 90 -4.45 7.59 -19.30
CA GLN A 90 -3.07 7.85 -19.75
C GLN A 90 -2.72 6.89 -20.88
N ARG A 91 -1.89 7.31 -21.84
CA ARG A 91 -1.45 6.45 -22.94
C ARG A 91 -0.55 5.33 -22.41
N GLU A 92 -1.15 4.19 -22.11
CA GLU A 92 -0.47 2.99 -21.63
C GLU A 92 0.29 2.28 -22.75
N VAL A 93 1.49 2.76 -23.04
CA VAL A 93 2.37 2.20 -24.06
C VAL A 93 2.89 0.83 -23.62
N VAL A 94 2.66 -0.20 -24.43
CA VAL A 94 3.05 -1.59 -24.14
C VAL A 94 4.19 -2.10 -25.01
N TRP A 95 4.48 -1.41 -26.12
CA TRP A 95 5.57 -1.74 -27.03
C TRP A 95 6.09 -0.49 -27.75
N VAL A 96 7.38 -0.43 -28.05
CA VAL A 96 8.04 0.72 -28.72
C VAL A 96 9.08 0.20 -29.72
N ALA A 97 8.96 0.61 -30.98
CA ALA A 97 9.83 0.14 -32.07
C ALA A 97 11.24 0.76 -31.97
N ASN A 98 11.32 2.09 -32.04
CA ASN A 98 12.57 2.85 -32.17
C ASN A 98 13.06 3.41 -30.83
N ARG A 99 12.89 2.63 -29.76
CA ARG A 99 13.14 3.08 -28.37
C ARG A 99 14.55 3.65 -28.14
N ASN A 100 15.56 3.15 -28.83
CA ASN A 100 16.96 3.61 -28.72
C ASN A 100 17.39 4.62 -29.80
N LYS A 101 16.53 4.89 -30.79
CA LYS A 101 16.82 5.78 -31.91
C LYS A 101 15.58 6.63 -32.21
N PRO A 102 15.23 7.61 -31.35
CA PRO A 102 14.10 8.50 -31.56
C PRO A 102 14.30 9.36 -32.82
N LEU A 103 13.19 9.72 -33.45
CA LEU A 103 13.15 10.80 -34.45
C LEU A 103 13.23 12.14 -33.72
N SER A 104 13.82 13.15 -34.35
CA SER A 104 14.01 14.49 -33.76
C SER A 104 12.86 15.46 -34.03
N SER A 105 11.89 15.10 -34.87
CA SER A 105 10.74 15.95 -35.22
C SER A 105 9.56 15.14 -35.76
N LYS A 106 8.42 15.80 -36.00
CA LYS A 106 7.23 15.21 -36.63
C LYS A 106 7.42 14.91 -38.12
N THR A 107 8.38 14.05 -38.49
CA THR A 107 8.71 13.73 -39.89
C THR A 107 8.78 12.24 -40.18
N GLY A 108 8.39 11.42 -39.20
CA GLY A 108 8.43 9.97 -39.31
C GLY A 108 7.36 9.40 -40.24
N ILE A 109 7.73 8.35 -40.97
CA ILE A 109 6.83 7.48 -41.71
C ILE A 109 7.11 6.01 -41.38
N LEU A 110 6.06 5.30 -40.94
CA LEU A 110 6.10 3.85 -40.78
C LEU A 110 5.48 3.21 -42.03
N VAL A 111 6.27 2.44 -42.78
CA VAL A 111 5.88 1.91 -44.09
C VAL A 111 6.30 0.46 -44.24
N LEU A 112 5.47 -0.34 -44.91
CA LEU A 112 5.86 -1.64 -45.42
C LEU A 112 6.56 -1.45 -46.77
N ALA A 113 7.88 -1.47 -46.76
CA ALA A 113 8.70 -1.14 -47.91
C ALA A 113 8.71 -2.26 -48.97
N LYS A 114 9.08 -1.91 -50.21
CA LYS A 114 9.19 -2.83 -51.36
C LYS A 114 10.25 -3.93 -51.20
N ASP A 115 11.06 -3.89 -50.15
CA ASP A 115 11.96 -4.98 -49.78
C ASP A 115 11.34 -5.96 -48.77
N GLY A 116 10.03 -5.84 -48.51
CA GLY A 116 9.26 -6.73 -47.66
C GLY A 116 9.43 -6.46 -46.16
N GLN A 117 10.10 -5.36 -45.79
CA GLN A 117 10.36 -5.01 -44.40
C GLN A 117 9.46 -3.87 -43.93
N LEU A 118 9.00 -3.98 -42.69
CA LEU A 118 8.38 -2.85 -42.01
C LEU A 118 9.49 -1.91 -41.54
N LYS A 119 9.47 -0.65 -42.00
CA LYS A 119 10.53 0.34 -41.74
C LYS A 119 9.96 1.63 -41.19
N LEU A 120 10.73 2.23 -40.29
CA LEU A 120 10.56 3.61 -39.84
C LEU A 120 11.60 4.48 -40.52
N LEU A 121 11.14 5.44 -41.32
CA LEU A 121 11.97 6.35 -42.10
C LEU A 121 11.69 7.81 -41.71
N ASP A 122 12.62 8.70 -42.03
CA ASP A 122 12.47 10.15 -41.86
C ASP A 122 12.32 10.85 -43.23
N GLU A 123 11.18 11.51 -43.43
CA GLU A 123 10.83 12.24 -44.65
C GLU A 123 11.55 13.60 -44.79
N SER A 124 12.29 14.05 -43.77
CA SER A 124 13.04 15.32 -43.82
C SER A 124 14.23 15.29 -44.80
N SER A 125 14.65 14.09 -45.21
CA SER A 125 15.81 13.91 -46.08
C SER A 125 15.47 14.19 -47.55
N SER A 126 15.77 15.42 -47.98
CA SER A 126 15.70 15.88 -49.38
C SER A 126 16.73 15.20 -50.33
N ASN A 127 17.46 14.19 -49.86
CA ASN A 127 18.38 13.38 -50.64
C ASN A 127 17.82 11.96 -50.73
N SER A 128 17.95 11.33 -51.90
CA SER A 128 17.28 10.13 -52.41
C SER A 128 17.41 8.81 -51.62
N THR A 129 17.72 8.83 -50.33
CA THR A 129 17.64 7.69 -49.41
C THR A 129 17.13 8.17 -48.06
N ALA A 130 15.86 7.90 -47.75
CA ALA A 130 15.31 8.22 -46.45
C ALA A 130 16.08 7.50 -45.33
N SER A 131 16.54 8.25 -44.32
CA SER A 131 17.31 7.68 -43.20
C SER A 131 16.47 6.66 -42.42
N GLU A 132 16.97 5.43 -42.29
CA GLU A 132 16.31 4.36 -41.55
C GLU A 132 16.54 4.50 -40.03
N TYR A 133 15.45 4.61 -39.26
CA TYR A 133 15.47 4.68 -37.79
C TYR A 133 15.18 3.33 -37.15
N TRP A 134 14.39 2.48 -37.79
CA TRP A 134 14.07 1.13 -37.34
C TRP A 134 13.59 0.26 -38.50
N SER A 135 13.81 -1.06 -38.43
CA SER A 135 13.27 -2.05 -39.37
C SER A 135 12.99 -3.39 -38.71
N SER A 136 12.08 -4.18 -39.28
CA SER A 136 11.79 -5.55 -38.82
C SER A 136 12.92 -6.55 -39.06
N ARG A 137 13.92 -6.21 -39.90
CA ARG A 137 15.14 -7.00 -40.20
C ARG A 137 14.86 -8.44 -40.65
N VAL A 138 13.80 -8.62 -41.43
CA VAL A 138 13.49 -9.90 -42.07
C VAL A 138 14.53 -10.18 -43.15
N LYS A 139 15.20 -11.34 -43.08
CA LYS A 139 16.20 -11.74 -44.06
C LYS A 139 15.60 -12.67 -45.11
N GLY A 140 15.88 -12.40 -46.39
CA GLY A 140 15.72 -13.37 -47.48
C GLY A 140 14.33 -13.48 -48.10
N ILE A 141 13.43 -12.51 -47.89
CA ILE A 141 12.10 -12.50 -48.52
C ILE A 141 11.98 -11.29 -49.44
N LEU A 142 11.54 -11.50 -50.68
CA LEU A 142 11.23 -10.45 -51.64
C LEU A 142 9.81 -9.96 -51.38
N ALA A 143 9.54 -8.65 -51.51
CA ALA A 143 8.18 -8.15 -51.33
C ALA A 143 7.22 -8.80 -52.33
N SER A 144 6.19 -9.45 -51.79
CA SER A 144 5.04 -9.94 -52.55
C SER A 144 3.86 -8.98 -52.35
N SER A 145 2.97 -8.87 -53.34
CA SER A 145 1.70 -8.14 -53.19
C SER A 145 0.80 -8.70 -52.08
N SER A 146 1.07 -9.93 -51.61
CA SER A 146 0.38 -10.58 -50.50
C SER A 146 0.97 -10.28 -49.12
N MET A 147 2.03 -9.45 -49.02
CA MET A 147 2.60 -9.06 -47.74
C MET A 147 1.75 -7.99 -47.05
N LYS A 148 1.56 -8.16 -45.75
CA LYS A 148 0.81 -7.22 -44.92
C LYS A 148 1.35 -7.17 -43.50
N ALA A 149 1.33 -5.99 -42.89
CA ALA A 149 1.58 -5.80 -41.47
C ALA A 149 0.25 -5.52 -40.75
N THR A 150 -0.19 -6.39 -39.86
CA THR A 150 -1.51 -6.33 -39.21
C THR A 150 -1.36 -6.17 -37.70
N LEU A 151 -2.12 -5.25 -37.09
CA LEU A 151 -2.22 -5.12 -35.65
C LEU A 151 -3.35 -6.02 -35.11
N MET A 152 -2.97 -7.06 -34.37
CA MET A 152 -3.91 -8.03 -33.81
C MET A 152 -4.55 -7.51 -32.51
N ASP A 153 -5.72 -8.03 -32.15
CA ASP A 153 -6.42 -7.74 -30.89
C ASP A 153 -5.68 -8.18 -29.62
N SER A 154 -4.62 -8.98 -29.76
CA SER A 154 -3.72 -9.30 -28.66
C SER A 154 -2.67 -8.21 -28.42
N GLY A 155 -2.59 -7.19 -29.28
CA GLY A 155 -1.51 -6.20 -29.30
C GLY A 155 -0.26 -6.67 -30.05
N ASN A 156 -0.33 -7.84 -30.71
CA ASN A 156 0.76 -8.34 -31.55
C ASN A 156 0.72 -7.66 -32.93
N LEU A 157 1.82 -7.00 -33.31
CA LEU A 157 1.99 -6.46 -34.66
C LEU A 157 2.69 -7.52 -35.51
N VAL A 158 1.98 -8.06 -36.48
CA VAL A 158 2.39 -9.22 -37.26
C VAL A 158 2.65 -8.82 -38.70
N LEU A 159 3.87 -9.06 -39.17
CA LEU A 159 4.20 -9.03 -40.59
C LEU A 159 4.02 -10.45 -41.14
N SER A 160 3.14 -10.59 -42.13
CA SER A 160 2.79 -11.88 -42.72
C SER A 160 2.85 -11.86 -44.24
N GLU A 161 3.12 -13.02 -44.82
CA GLU A 161 3.04 -13.28 -46.25
C GLU A 161 2.10 -14.47 -46.48
N LYS A 162 1.00 -14.28 -47.23
CA LYS A 162 -0.02 -15.34 -47.42
C LYS A 162 -0.50 -15.94 -46.09
N ASP A 163 -0.66 -15.08 -45.09
CA ASP A 163 -1.05 -15.40 -43.72
C ASP A 163 -0.02 -16.21 -42.89
N GLU A 164 1.17 -16.50 -43.43
CA GLU A 164 2.29 -17.04 -42.66
C GLU A 164 3.06 -15.93 -41.94
N VAL A 165 3.34 -16.12 -40.65
CA VAL A 165 4.02 -15.11 -39.82
C VAL A 165 5.51 -15.09 -40.14
N VAL A 166 5.98 -13.94 -40.64
CA VAL A 166 7.37 -13.70 -41.00
C VAL A 166 8.12 -12.95 -39.90
N TRP A 167 7.44 -12.02 -39.23
CA TRP A 167 7.96 -11.28 -38.08
C TRP A 167 6.81 -10.85 -37.18
N GLN A 168 7.06 -10.74 -35.87
CA GLN A 168 6.06 -10.29 -34.92
C GLN A 168 6.66 -9.49 -33.76
N SER A 169 5.92 -8.51 -33.23
CA SER A 169 6.35 -7.70 -32.09
C SER A 169 6.49 -8.51 -30.80
N PHE A 170 5.68 -9.56 -30.62
CA PHE A 170 5.74 -10.44 -29.44
C PHE A 170 7.09 -11.14 -29.25
N ASP A 171 7.88 -11.34 -30.32
CA ASP A 171 9.24 -11.90 -30.22
C ASP A 171 10.29 -10.86 -29.80
N ASN A 172 9.92 -9.57 -29.77
CA ASN A 172 10.79 -8.44 -29.48
C ASN A 172 10.12 -7.49 -28.46
N PRO A 173 9.85 -7.94 -27.22
CA PRO A 173 9.18 -7.11 -26.23
C PRO A 173 10.05 -5.94 -25.76
N THR A 174 9.41 -4.91 -25.20
CA THR A 174 10.10 -3.81 -24.53
C THR A 174 10.15 -4.06 -23.03
N HIS A 175 9.21 -3.49 -22.27
CA HIS A 175 9.15 -3.54 -20.81
C HIS A 175 7.87 -4.22 -20.31
N THR A 176 6.94 -4.55 -21.20
CA THR A 176 5.64 -5.16 -20.87
C THR A 176 5.54 -6.57 -21.45
N PHE A 177 4.95 -7.49 -20.70
CA PHE A 177 4.50 -8.81 -21.16
C PHE A 177 2.98 -8.83 -21.22
N LEU A 178 2.44 -9.14 -22.39
CA LEU A 178 1.01 -9.15 -22.70
C LEU A 178 0.44 -10.58 -22.78
N PRO A 179 -0.89 -10.73 -22.63
CA PRO A 179 -1.55 -12.00 -22.88
C PRO A 179 -1.34 -12.49 -24.31
N GLY A 180 -1.02 -13.76 -24.47
CA GLY A 180 -0.66 -14.40 -25.74
C GLY A 180 0.85 -14.45 -26.01
N MET A 181 1.66 -13.70 -25.26
CA MET A 181 3.11 -13.85 -25.28
C MET A 181 3.54 -15.14 -24.57
N ARG A 182 4.68 -15.70 -24.99
CA ARG A 182 5.33 -16.84 -24.34
C ARG A 182 6.80 -16.53 -24.14
N MET A 183 7.26 -16.55 -22.89
CA MET A 183 8.65 -16.23 -22.56
C MET A 183 9.59 -17.31 -23.09
N LYS A 184 10.35 -16.98 -24.15
CA LYS A 184 11.37 -17.87 -24.74
C LYS A 184 12.74 -17.60 -24.12
N LYS A 185 13.66 -18.56 -24.20
CA LYS A 185 15.04 -18.47 -23.66
C LYS A 185 15.81 -17.21 -24.09
N HIS A 186 15.58 -16.72 -25.31
CA HIS A 186 16.26 -15.55 -25.88
C HIS A 186 15.49 -14.25 -25.67
N MET A 187 14.24 -14.30 -25.19
CA MET A 187 13.47 -13.09 -24.91
C MET A 187 13.98 -12.42 -23.64
N ARG A 188 13.86 -11.08 -23.63
CA ARG A 188 14.27 -10.19 -22.55
C ARG A 188 13.23 -9.10 -22.42
N LEU A 189 12.68 -8.89 -21.23
CA LEU A 189 12.02 -7.63 -20.92
C LEU A 189 13.08 -6.68 -20.40
N ILE A 190 13.14 -5.48 -20.94
CA ILE A 190 14.12 -4.47 -20.59
C ILE A 190 13.38 -3.21 -20.21
N SER A 191 13.65 -2.71 -19.00
CA SER A 191 13.00 -1.53 -18.45
C SER A 191 13.18 -0.31 -19.33
N TRP A 192 12.31 0.70 -19.19
CA TRP A 192 12.60 2.03 -19.67
C TRP A 192 13.79 2.62 -18.92
N ARG A 193 14.42 3.64 -19.49
CA ARG A 193 15.56 4.33 -18.86
C ARG A 193 15.10 5.14 -17.66
N ASP A 194 13.99 5.84 -17.83
CA ASP A 194 13.33 6.65 -16.81
C ASP A 194 11.83 6.84 -17.22
N PRO A 195 11.00 7.55 -16.42
CA PRO A 195 9.58 7.72 -16.73
C PRO A 195 9.26 8.37 -18.09
N ILE A 196 10.19 9.17 -18.65
CA ILE A 196 9.98 9.98 -19.86
C ILE A 196 10.92 9.60 -21.03
N ASP A 197 11.82 8.62 -20.84
CA ASP A 197 12.69 8.07 -21.88
C ASP A 197 12.48 6.55 -22.03
N PRO A 198 11.76 6.09 -23.09
CA PRO A 198 11.54 4.67 -23.35
C PRO A 198 12.79 3.93 -23.80
N GLY A 199 13.94 4.61 -23.92
CA GLY A 199 15.25 4.00 -24.16
C GLY A 199 15.57 2.83 -23.24
N THR A 200 16.60 2.07 -23.60
CA THR A 200 17.06 0.93 -22.81
C THR A 200 17.49 1.40 -21.43
N GLY A 201 16.84 0.90 -20.38
CA GLY A 201 17.21 1.12 -18.98
C GLY A 201 18.20 0.09 -18.43
N GLU A 202 18.42 0.15 -17.12
CA GLU A 202 19.42 -0.68 -16.43
C GLU A 202 18.95 -2.12 -16.15
N PHE A 203 17.63 -2.36 -16.14
CA PHE A 203 17.05 -3.60 -15.65
C PHE A 203 16.59 -4.53 -16.77
N THR A 204 16.92 -5.81 -16.66
CA THR A 204 16.56 -6.86 -17.63
C THR A 204 15.97 -8.07 -16.94
N PHE A 205 14.74 -8.43 -17.28
CA PHE A 205 14.05 -9.63 -16.80
C PHE A 205 14.06 -10.73 -17.87
N GLN A 206 14.50 -11.93 -17.49
CA GLN A 206 14.77 -13.02 -18.43
C GLN A 206 14.60 -14.42 -17.82
N LEU A 207 14.50 -15.44 -18.66
CA LEU A 207 14.61 -16.84 -18.22
C LEU A 207 16.08 -17.20 -17.96
N GLU A 208 16.35 -17.90 -16.87
CA GLU A 208 17.70 -18.37 -16.53
C GLU A 208 18.19 -19.44 -17.53
N GLN A 209 19.47 -19.36 -17.90
CA GLN A 209 20.08 -20.35 -18.77
C GLN A 209 20.18 -21.71 -18.05
N ASN A 210 19.74 -22.77 -18.71
CA ASN A 210 19.85 -24.18 -18.26
C ASN A 210 18.88 -24.66 -17.16
N ARG A 211 17.85 -23.89 -16.80
CA ARG A 211 16.80 -24.33 -15.86
C ARG A 211 15.40 -23.96 -16.36
N GLU A 212 14.45 -24.88 -16.29
CA GLU A 212 13.06 -24.61 -16.66
C GLU A 212 12.34 -23.81 -15.57
N ASN A 213 11.54 -22.82 -15.96
CA ASN A 213 10.71 -22.00 -15.08
C ASN A 213 11.47 -21.21 -13.98
N GLN A 214 12.76 -20.92 -14.18
CA GLN A 214 13.52 -19.99 -13.35
C GLN A 214 13.81 -18.71 -14.14
N TYR A 215 13.61 -17.57 -13.49
CA TYR A 215 13.72 -16.23 -14.02
C TYR A 215 14.73 -15.42 -13.21
N THR A 216 15.46 -14.54 -13.89
CA THR A 216 16.37 -13.59 -13.27
C THR A 216 15.99 -12.17 -13.67
N LEU A 217 16.18 -11.26 -12.74
CA LEU A 217 16.18 -9.83 -12.98
C LEU A 217 17.62 -9.37 -12.77
N GLU A 218 18.21 -8.80 -13.82
CA GLU A 218 19.57 -8.28 -13.82
C GLU A 218 19.54 -6.76 -13.80
N ARG A 219 20.54 -6.15 -13.14
CA ARG A 219 20.83 -4.72 -13.21
C ARG A 219 22.25 -4.56 -13.75
N SER A 220 22.38 -3.94 -14.92
CA SER A 220 23.68 -3.71 -15.58
C SER A 220 24.53 -4.99 -15.71
N GLY A 221 23.88 -6.14 -15.97
CA GLY A 221 24.51 -7.45 -16.15
C GLY A 221 24.78 -8.25 -14.86
N ASN A 222 24.49 -7.69 -13.68
CA ASN A 222 24.58 -8.41 -12.40
C ASN A 222 23.21 -8.88 -11.96
N ILE A 223 23.12 -10.05 -11.30
CA ILE A 223 21.86 -10.55 -10.76
C ILE A 223 21.38 -9.60 -9.66
N TYR A 224 20.24 -8.96 -9.88
CA TYR A 224 19.57 -8.07 -8.94
C TYR A 224 18.48 -8.81 -8.15
N TRP A 225 17.78 -9.74 -8.80
CA TRP A 225 16.82 -10.63 -8.18
C TRP A 225 16.72 -11.94 -8.96
N LYS A 226 16.28 -13.01 -8.28
CA LYS A 226 16.17 -14.34 -8.88
C LYS A 226 14.92 -15.04 -8.36
N SER A 227 14.08 -15.52 -9.28
CA SER A 227 12.94 -16.37 -8.92
C SER A 227 13.46 -17.72 -8.47
N GLN A 228 13.01 -18.19 -7.33
CA GLN A 228 13.42 -19.48 -6.80
C GLN A 228 12.30 -20.48 -7.03
N LEU A 229 12.63 -21.58 -7.73
CA LEU A 229 11.78 -22.76 -7.72
C LEU A 229 12.35 -23.65 -6.61
N TYR A 230 11.75 -23.60 -5.42
CA TYR A 230 12.21 -24.44 -4.32
C TYR A 230 11.97 -25.91 -4.65
N VAL A 231 13.06 -26.67 -4.61
CA VAL A 231 13.04 -28.08 -4.30
C VAL A 231 12.63 -28.18 -2.83
N ASP A 232 11.35 -28.45 -2.62
CA ASP A 232 10.72 -29.11 -1.46
C ASP A 232 10.83 -28.50 -0.05
N LEU A 233 11.54 -27.39 0.15
CA LEU A 233 11.92 -26.96 1.51
C LEU A 233 11.08 -25.89 2.21
N PHE A 234 10.61 -24.83 1.54
CA PHE A 234 10.14 -23.65 2.27
C PHE A 234 8.78 -23.15 1.80
N ARG A 235 7.94 -22.86 2.81
CA ARG A 235 6.69 -22.07 2.89
C ARG A 235 5.84 -21.89 1.61
N SER A 236 4.55 -22.20 1.71
CA SER A 236 3.55 -22.06 0.65
C SER A 236 3.15 -20.62 0.28
N GLY A 237 3.79 -19.57 0.84
CA GLY A 237 3.39 -18.16 0.64
C GLY A 237 4.01 -17.50 -0.59
N ASP A 238 5.33 -17.54 -0.73
CA ASP A 238 6.06 -16.93 -1.87
C ASP A 238 5.97 -17.79 -3.14
N ASN A 239 5.72 -19.09 -2.98
CA ASN A 239 5.56 -20.04 -4.06
C ASN A 239 4.37 -19.68 -4.97
N ASP A 240 3.35 -18.98 -4.46
CA ASP A 240 2.16 -18.66 -5.24
C ASP A 240 2.39 -17.53 -6.25
N ILE A 241 3.26 -16.55 -5.95
CA ILE A 241 3.61 -15.46 -6.88
C ILE A 241 4.45 -16.00 -8.02
N ILE A 242 5.52 -16.73 -7.71
CA ILE A 242 6.42 -17.28 -8.73
C ILE A 242 5.67 -18.27 -9.61
N ARG A 243 4.76 -19.06 -9.03
CA ARG A 243 3.88 -19.94 -9.80
C ARG A 243 2.90 -19.16 -10.67
N THR A 244 2.37 -18.03 -10.21
CA THR A 244 1.51 -17.15 -11.02
C THR A 244 2.27 -16.50 -12.17
N ILE A 245 3.46 -15.95 -11.92
CA ILE A 245 4.34 -15.38 -12.95
C ILE A 245 4.77 -16.48 -13.94
N SER A 246 5.20 -17.63 -13.45
CA SER A 246 5.58 -18.77 -14.30
C SER A 246 4.41 -19.24 -15.16
N TYR A 247 3.20 -19.30 -14.60
CA TYR A 247 1.97 -19.60 -15.31
C TYR A 247 1.71 -18.59 -16.43
N LEU A 248 1.73 -17.29 -16.14
CA LEU A 248 1.53 -16.22 -17.13
C LEU A 248 2.57 -16.25 -18.27
N LEU A 249 3.83 -16.50 -17.94
CA LEU A 249 4.94 -16.51 -18.89
C LEU A 249 4.99 -17.78 -19.75
N SER A 250 4.32 -18.87 -19.33
CA SER A 250 4.32 -20.17 -20.02
C SER A 250 3.26 -20.32 -21.12
N ASN A 251 2.27 -19.43 -21.18
CA ASN A 251 1.13 -19.45 -22.11
C ASN A 251 0.34 -20.79 -22.07
N PHE A 252 -0.60 -20.92 -21.11
CA PHE A 252 -1.81 -21.81 -20.95
C PHE A 252 -1.88 -23.23 -21.55
N SER A 253 -0.90 -23.68 -22.33
CA SER A 253 -0.97 -24.82 -23.24
C SER A 253 -0.51 -26.13 -22.60
N GLY A 254 0.12 -26.07 -21.43
CA GLY A 254 0.44 -27.24 -20.62
C GLY A 254 -0.59 -27.42 -19.50
N GLN A 255 -1.62 -28.23 -19.71
CA GLN A 255 -2.42 -28.79 -18.62
C GLN A 255 -1.49 -29.50 -17.62
N ARG A 256 -1.19 -28.87 -16.49
CA ARG A 256 -0.90 -29.62 -15.27
C ARG A 256 -2.18 -29.61 -14.44
N ASN A 257 -2.79 -30.78 -14.31
CA ASN A 257 -3.87 -31.01 -13.36
C ASN A 257 -3.33 -30.68 -11.96
N PHE A 258 -3.77 -29.55 -11.40
CA PHE A 258 -3.56 -29.30 -9.98
C PHE A 258 -4.49 -30.24 -9.21
N SER A 259 -3.91 -31.18 -8.48
CA SER A 259 -4.64 -32.19 -7.71
C SER A 259 -5.48 -31.52 -6.62
N SER A 260 -6.70 -32.02 -6.44
CA SER A 260 -7.72 -31.60 -5.48
C SER A 260 -7.36 -31.79 -3.99
N ASP A 261 -6.11 -32.15 -3.67
CA ASP A 261 -5.67 -32.42 -2.29
C ASP A 261 -5.09 -31.18 -1.59
N ASP A 262 -4.77 -30.11 -2.34
CA ASP A 262 -4.26 -28.84 -1.80
C ASP A 262 -5.35 -27.97 -1.12
N THR A 263 -6.64 -28.33 -1.25
CA THR A 263 -7.76 -27.52 -0.75
C THR A 263 -8.08 -27.67 0.74
N ALA A 264 -7.40 -28.56 1.47
CA ALA A 264 -7.78 -28.88 2.86
C ALA A 264 -7.11 -28.00 3.94
N LYS A 265 -6.20 -27.08 3.59
CA LYS A 265 -5.44 -26.28 4.58
C LYS A 265 -5.33 -24.79 4.22
N GLY A 266 -6.46 -24.11 3.99
CA GLY A 266 -6.64 -22.68 4.28
C GLY A 266 -5.58 -21.64 3.87
N LYS A 267 -4.69 -21.90 2.91
CA LYS A 267 -3.68 -20.95 2.43
C LYS A 267 -3.68 -20.92 0.90
N LEU A 268 -4.21 -19.81 0.39
CA LEU A 268 -4.26 -19.35 -1.01
C LEU A 268 -4.93 -20.28 -2.02
N ASN A 269 -6.15 -19.89 -2.41
CA ASN A 269 -6.96 -20.55 -3.42
C ASN A 269 -6.49 -20.10 -4.81
N PHE A 270 -5.63 -20.88 -5.48
CA PHE A 270 -5.17 -20.60 -6.86
C PHE A 270 -6.36 -20.42 -7.84
N ASN A 271 -7.49 -21.06 -7.54
CA ASN A 271 -8.75 -20.95 -8.27
C ASN A 271 -9.41 -19.56 -8.17
N ASN A 272 -8.96 -18.68 -7.28
CA ASN A 272 -9.50 -17.32 -7.15
C ASN A 272 -8.70 -16.26 -7.94
N LEU A 273 -7.46 -16.55 -8.38
CA LEU A 273 -6.58 -15.58 -9.06
C LEU A 273 -6.93 -15.40 -10.54
N LEU A 274 -7.24 -16.51 -11.21
CA LEU A 274 -7.72 -16.59 -12.58
C LEU A 274 -8.78 -17.70 -12.60
N SER A 275 -9.93 -17.43 -11.99
CA SER A 275 -11.03 -18.39 -11.87
C SER A 275 -11.48 -18.94 -13.24
N LYS A 276 -11.18 -18.18 -14.31
CA LYS A 276 -11.44 -18.53 -15.70
C LYS A 276 -10.26 -18.16 -16.60
N PRO A 277 -10.00 -18.91 -17.69
CA PRO A 277 -9.04 -18.51 -18.73
C PRO A 277 -9.29 -17.11 -19.31
N SER A 278 -10.52 -16.57 -19.21
CA SER A 278 -10.86 -15.20 -19.62
C SER A 278 -10.13 -14.11 -18.83
N ASP A 279 -9.71 -14.39 -17.60
CA ASP A 279 -9.07 -13.42 -16.72
C ASP A 279 -7.61 -13.18 -17.15
N TYR A 280 -6.99 -14.12 -17.87
CA TYR A 280 -5.66 -13.94 -18.46
C TYR A 280 -5.61 -12.77 -19.42
N ASN A 281 -6.62 -12.63 -20.27
CA ASN A 281 -6.70 -11.57 -21.26
C ASN A 281 -6.85 -10.18 -20.63
N LYS A 282 -7.02 -10.11 -19.31
CA LYS A 282 -7.09 -8.90 -18.49
C LYS A 282 -5.83 -8.70 -17.64
N THR A 283 -4.72 -9.37 -17.94
CA THR A 283 -3.45 -9.25 -17.20
C THR A 283 -2.39 -8.53 -18.01
N ARG A 284 -1.47 -7.82 -17.35
CA ARG A 284 -0.17 -7.43 -17.96
C ARG A 284 0.92 -7.41 -16.90
N LEU A 285 2.12 -7.85 -17.27
CA LEU A 285 3.31 -7.76 -16.43
C LEU A 285 4.19 -6.61 -16.92
N ILE A 286 4.66 -5.74 -16.03
CA ILE A 286 5.51 -4.60 -16.37
C ILE A 286 6.81 -4.69 -15.59
N LEU A 287 7.94 -4.51 -16.29
CA LEU A 287 9.23 -4.21 -15.69
C LEU A 287 9.44 -2.70 -15.70
N ASN A 288 9.35 -2.08 -14.52
CA ASN A 288 9.43 -0.63 -14.36
C ASN A 288 10.89 -0.13 -14.41
N TYR A 289 11.10 1.17 -14.65
CA TYR A 289 12.42 1.79 -14.80
C TYR A 289 13.28 1.69 -13.52
N ASP A 290 12.64 1.53 -12.37
CA ASP A 290 13.26 1.38 -11.05
C ASP A 290 13.60 -0.07 -10.67
N GLY A 291 13.39 -1.03 -11.57
CA GLY A 291 13.72 -2.44 -11.34
C GLY A 291 12.66 -3.22 -10.60
N ARG A 292 11.40 -2.72 -10.55
CA ARG A 292 10.27 -3.48 -10.01
C ARG A 292 9.49 -4.20 -11.10
N ILE A 293 9.23 -5.49 -10.89
CA ILE A 293 8.29 -6.27 -11.69
C ILE A 293 6.91 -6.18 -11.05
N GLN A 294 5.91 -5.75 -11.80
CA GLN A 294 4.55 -5.48 -11.32
C GLN A 294 3.51 -6.19 -12.18
N LEU A 295 2.55 -6.85 -11.54
CA LEU A 295 1.42 -7.48 -12.21
C LEU A 295 0.18 -6.59 -12.08
N PHE A 296 -0.39 -6.24 -13.23
CA PHE A 296 -1.62 -5.47 -13.31
C PHE A 296 -2.77 -6.35 -13.80
N LEU A 297 -3.94 -6.16 -13.19
CA LEU A 297 -5.21 -6.71 -13.66
C LEU A 297 -6.11 -5.57 -14.13
N LEU A 298 -6.74 -5.77 -15.28
CA LEU A 298 -7.76 -4.90 -15.81
C LEU A 298 -9.08 -5.22 -15.12
N ASN A 299 -9.41 -4.41 -14.12
CA ASN A 299 -10.77 -4.34 -13.59
C ASN A 299 -11.62 -3.48 -14.53
N ASN A 300 -12.95 -3.52 -14.41
CA ASN A 300 -13.96 -3.05 -15.39
C ASN A 300 -13.66 -1.77 -16.23
N VAL A 301 -12.74 -0.88 -15.82
CA VAL A 301 -12.22 0.26 -16.60
C VAL A 301 -10.78 0.70 -16.26
N THR A 302 -10.05 0.06 -15.33
CA THR A 302 -8.71 0.51 -14.90
C THR A 302 -7.73 -0.64 -14.67
N TRP A 303 -6.45 -0.40 -15.01
CA TRP A 303 -5.35 -1.28 -14.61
C TRP A 303 -5.08 -1.08 -13.13
N ALA A 304 -5.65 -1.95 -12.30
CA ALA A 304 -5.29 -2.03 -10.89
C ALA A 304 -3.98 -2.81 -10.77
N LYS A 305 -3.01 -2.27 -10.03
CA LYS A 305 -1.87 -3.08 -9.59
C LYS A 305 -2.45 -4.16 -8.70
N PHE A 306 -2.52 -5.37 -9.23
CA PHE A 306 -3.18 -6.47 -8.56
C PHE A 306 -2.34 -6.90 -7.36
N TRP A 307 -1.03 -7.11 -7.58
CA TRP A 307 -0.06 -7.33 -6.51
C TRP A 307 1.42 -7.33 -6.98
N SER A 308 2.29 -7.30 -5.96
CA SER A 308 3.77 -7.35 -5.85
C SER A 308 4.58 -6.31 -6.61
N ASP A 309 5.38 -5.56 -5.86
CA ASP A 309 6.66 -5.02 -6.33
C ASP A 309 7.67 -6.15 -6.10
N LEU A 310 8.31 -6.70 -7.14
CA LEU A 310 9.45 -7.62 -7.00
C LEU A 310 10.72 -6.93 -7.50
N PRO A 311 11.78 -6.80 -6.67
CA PRO A 311 11.88 -7.13 -5.23
C PRO A 311 10.87 -6.35 -4.37
N SER A 312 10.38 -6.95 -3.28
CA SER A 312 9.35 -6.32 -2.42
C SER A 312 9.91 -5.50 -1.28
N ASP A 313 11.11 -5.85 -0.82
CA ASP A 313 11.93 -5.12 0.14
C ASP A 313 13.42 -5.27 -0.17
N TYR A 314 14.27 -4.67 0.67
CA TYR A 314 15.72 -4.74 0.52
C TYR A 314 16.25 -6.17 0.58
N CYS A 315 15.69 -7.02 1.43
CA CYS A 315 16.21 -8.38 1.60
C CYS A 315 15.96 -9.22 0.36
N ASP A 316 14.89 -8.97 -0.40
CA ASP A 316 14.66 -9.63 -1.69
C ASP A 316 15.75 -9.36 -2.74
N VAL A 317 16.51 -8.27 -2.61
CA VAL A 317 17.65 -7.99 -3.48
C VAL A 317 18.70 -9.10 -3.32
N PHE A 318 19.08 -9.69 -4.44
CA PHE A 318 19.95 -10.85 -4.44
C PHE A 318 21.30 -10.53 -3.79
N ASN A 319 21.61 -11.27 -2.70
CA ASN A 319 22.88 -11.19 -1.98
C ASN A 319 23.21 -9.78 -1.44
N LEU A 320 22.19 -9.01 -1.02
CA LEU A 320 22.38 -7.66 -0.47
C LEU A 320 23.43 -7.61 0.65
N CYS A 321 23.32 -8.52 1.62
CA CYS A 321 24.16 -8.51 2.81
C CYS A 321 25.49 -9.27 2.62
N GLY A 322 25.68 -9.94 1.48
CA GLY A 322 26.84 -10.78 1.23
C GLY A 322 26.86 -12.08 2.06
N ASN A 323 27.96 -12.81 1.96
CA ASN A 323 28.10 -14.15 2.57
C ASN A 323 28.11 -14.09 4.11
N PHE A 324 27.63 -15.15 4.77
CA PHE A 324 27.64 -15.31 6.24
C PHE A 324 27.04 -14.13 7.02
N SER A 325 26.05 -13.51 6.43
CA SER A 325 25.28 -12.42 7.02
C SER A 325 23.80 -12.70 6.82
N SER A 326 22.98 -12.23 7.75
CA SER A 326 21.52 -12.27 7.65
C SER A 326 20.97 -10.90 7.23
N CYS A 327 19.86 -10.92 6.50
CA CYS A 327 19.09 -9.74 6.15
C CYS A 327 17.78 -9.71 6.92
N ASN A 328 17.41 -8.56 7.48
CA ASN A 328 16.12 -8.34 8.12
C ASN A 328 15.50 -7.03 7.65
N SER A 329 14.40 -7.10 6.88
CA SER A 329 13.77 -5.91 6.31
C SER A 329 13.03 -5.04 7.33
N LYS A 330 12.87 -5.53 8.57
CA LYS A 330 12.30 -4.78 9.71
C LYS A 330 13.35 -4.00 10.52
N ASN A 331 14.64 -4.13 10.19
CA ASN A 331 15.72 -3.43 10.90
C ASN A 331 16.20 -2.21 10.11
N MET A 332 16.60 -1.13 10.80
CA MET A 332 17.13 0.08 10.15
C MET A 332 18.46 -0.18 9.43
N SER A 333 19.32 -1.02 10.02
CA SER A 333 20.42 -1.68 9.31
C SER A 333 19.94 -3.08 8.91
N PRO A 334 19.69 -3.33 7.63
CA PRO A 334 19.09 -4.59 7.21
C PRO A 334 20.06 -5.76 7.37
N CYS A 335 21.37 -5.52 7.34
CA CYS A 335 22.38 -6.56 7.31
C CYS A 335 23.11 -6.72 8.63
N LYS A 336 23.35 -7.98 9.02
CA LYS A 336 24.07 -8.35 10.23
C LYS A 336 24.95 -9.58 10.00
N CYS A 337 26.20 -9.56 10.48
CA CYS A 337 27.02 -10.77 10.47
C CYS A 337 26.46 -11.83 11.41
N LEU A 338 26.52 -13.09 10.96
CA LEU A 338 26.14 -14.23 11.79
C LEU A 338 27.05 -14.39 13.02
N PRO A 339 26.58 -15.00 14.12
CA PRO A 339 27.41 -15.33 15.27
C PRO A 339 28.69 -16.10 14.88
N GLY A 340 29.85 -15.64 15.37
CA GLY A 340 31.17 -16.19 15.03
C GLY A 340 31.82 -15.60 13.78
N PHE A 341 31.17 -14.63 13.13
CA PHE A 341 31.67 -13.95 11.93
C PHE A 341 31.82 -12.44 12.16
N GLU A 342 32.60 -11.79 11.32
CA GLU A 342 32.83 -10.35 11.32
C GLU A 342 32.85 -9.75 9.91
N PRO A 343 32.58 -8.46 9.73
CA PRO A 343 32.56 -7.84 8.40
C PRO A 343 33.91 -7.99 7.70
N LYS A 344 33.90 -8.41 6.44
CA LYS A 344 35.12 -8.49 5.63
C LYS A 344 35.83 -7.14 5.48
N SER A 345 35.04 -6.06 5.44
CA SER A 345 35.53 -4.68 5.45
C SER A 345 34.68 -3.84 6.40
N LEU A 346 35.19 -3.61 7.60
CA LEU A 346 34.53 -2.77 8.60
C LEU A 346 34.26 -1.34 8.08
N SER A 347 35.17 -0.81 7.26
CA SER A 347 35.04 0.54 6.68
C SER A 347 33.86 0.67 5.70
N GLN A 348 33.59 -0.38 4.90
CA GLN A 348 32.45 -0.41 3.99
C GLN A 348 31.15 -0.73 4.72
N TRP A 349 31.20 -1.66 5.67
CA TRP A 349 30.07 -2.02 6.52
C TRP A 349 29.51 -0.81 7.28
N ASN A 350 30.39 0.02 7.85
CA ASN A 350 30.03 1.27 8.53
C ASN A 350 29.45 2.34 7.58
N LYS A 351 29.66 2.21 6.27
CA LYS A 351 29.06 3.05 5.23
C LYS A 351 27.79 2.43 4.63
N SER A 352 27.23 1.39 5.25
CA SER A 352 26.07 0.64 4.78
C SER A 352 26.26 -0.04 3.42
N VAL A 353 27.50 -0.42 3.10
CA VAL A 353 27.84 -1.25 1.93
C VAL A 353 28.14 -2.66 2.43
N PHE A 354 27.20 -3.57 2.21
CA PHE A 354 27.22 -4.90 2.82
C PHE A 354 27.61 -6.03 1.86
N SER A 355 27.71 -5.77 0.55
CA SER A 355 27.90 -6.78 -0.50
C SER A 355 29.13 -7.70 -0.31
N ASP A 356 30.15 -7.23 0.39
CA ASP A 356 31.36 -8.01 0.71
C ASP A 356 31.12 -9.11 1.75
N GLY A 357 30.01 -9.03 2.50
CA GLY A 357 29.62 -10.00 3.51
C GLY A 357 30.55 -10.03 4.72
N CYS A 358 30.51 -11.17 5.39
CA CYS A 358 31.24 -11.47 6.61
C CYS A 358 32.19 -12.65 6.41
N VAL A 359 33.23 -12.70 7.22
CA VAL A 359 34.22 -13.76 7.26
C VAL A 359 34.27 -14.38 8.66
N ARG A 360 34.71 -15.63 8.75
CA ARG A 360 34.89 -16.31 10.04
C ARG A 360 35.95 -15.59 10.87
N LYS A 361 35.70 -15.41 12.16
CA LYS A 361 36.73 -14.92 13.10
C LYS A 361 37.85 -15.95 13.24
N THR A 362 37.49 -17.21 13.46
CA THR A 362 38.42 -18.34 13.50
C THR A 362 38.11 -19.36 12.40
N PRO A 363 39.11 -19.85 11.63
CA PRO A 363 38.92 -20.93 10.67
C PRO A 363 38.45 -22.23 11.34
N VAL A 364 37.49 -22.91 10.73
CA VAL A 364 37.04 -24.26 11.10
C VAL A 364 37.86 -25.32 10.35
N CYS A 365 37.94 -26.56 10.86
CA CYS A 365 38.67 -27.66 10.22
C CYS A 365 40.22 -27.47 10.08
N ASN A 366 40.91 -26.98 11.12
CA ASN A 366 42.38 -26.87 11.16
C ASN A 366 43.11 -28.21 11.42
N GLY A 367 42.90 -29.21 10.55
CA GLY A 367 43.70 -30.44 10.52
C GLY A 367 43.33 -31.54 11.53
N ASN A 368 42.40 -31.29 12.45
CA ASN A 368 41.75 -32.31 13.28
C ASN A 368 40.22 -32.22 13.13
N ILE A 369 39.57 -33.37 12.95
CA ILE A 369 38.11 -33.46 12.86
C ILE A 369 37.50 -33.14 14.24
N GLY A 370 36.68 -32.07 14.31
CA GLY A 370 35.42 -32.07 15.06
C GLY A 370 35.40 -31.94 16.59
N ASN A 371 36.50 -31.57 17.28
CA ASN A 371 36.43 -31.46 18.75
C ASN A 371 35.96 -30.08 19.27
N ASP A 372 36.26 -28.97 18.58
CA ASP A 372 35.87 -27.60 18.99
C ASP A 372 34.86 -26.93 18.03
N ASP A 373 34.54 -27.58 16.90
CA ASP A 373 33.55 -27.11 15.95
C ASP A 373 32.15 -27.24 16.57
N ASN A 374 31.41 -26.14 16.65
CA ASN A 374 30.04 -26.14 17.12
C ASN A 374 29.09 -25.72 15.99
N PHE A 375 27.85 -26.17 16.09
CA PHE A 375 26.78 -25.70 15.24
C PHE A 375 25.83 -24.91 16.10
N PHE A 376 25.63 -23.67 15.72
CA PHE A 376 24.63 -22.84 16.36
C PHE A 376 23.39 -22.84 15.47
N SER A 377 22.23 -23.02 16.10
CA SER A 377 20.95 -23.10 15.41
C SER A 377 20.25 -21.76 15.45
N PHE A 378 19.63 -21.36 14.35
CA PHE A 378 18.73 -20.22 14.30
C PHE A 378 17.64 -20.43 13.28
N ILE A 379 16.53 -19.69 13.42
CA ILE A 379 15.37 -19.78 12.55
C ILE A 379 15.46 -18.65 11.53
N ASP A 380 15.57 -19.02 10.25
CA ASP A 380 15.81 -18.09 9.17
C ASP A 380 15.37 -18.70 7.83
N MET A 381 15.23 -17.89 6.78
CA MET A 381 15.09 -18.39 5.42
C MET A 381 16.43 -18.31 4.70
N VAL A 382 17.05 -19.47 4.49
CA VAL A 382 18.30 -19.56 3.72
C VAL A 382 18.01 -20.02 2.30
N LYS A 383 18.41 -19.18 1.35
CA LYS A 383 18.20 -19.40 -0.08
C LYS A 383 19.30 -20.31 -0.64
N GLY A 384 19.06 -21.62 -0.68
CA GLY A 384 19.97 -22.61 -1.31
C GLY A 384 19.97 -23.97 -0.60
N GLY A 385 20.97 -24.81 -0.91
CA GLY A 385 21.21 -26.12 -0.25
C GLY A 385 20.95 -27.32 -1.17
N VAL A 386 21.77 -28.37 -1.03
CA VAL A 386 21.54 -29.65 -1.72
C VAL A 386 20.83 -30.59 -0.75
N GLY A 387 19.64 -31.06 -1.15
CA GLY A 387 18.86 -32.02 -0.36
C GLY A 387 19.36 -33.44 -0.58
N ILE A 388 19.64 -34.14 0.52
CA ILE A 388 20.04 -35.54 0.59
C ILE A 388 19.04 -36.26 1.49
N ASP A 389 18.64 -37.47 1.10
CA ASP A 389 17.75 -38.30 1.90
C ASP A 389 18.53 -38.87 3.09
N ILE A 390 18.03 -38.62 4.30
CA ILE A 390 18.67 -39.05 5.56
C ILE A 390 17.58 -39.46 6.57
N ASP A 391 17.87 -40.50 7.36
CA ASP A 391 16.93 -41.11 8.30
C ASP A 391 16.57 -40.22 9.52
N ASN A 392 17.49 -39.36 9.99
CA ASN A 392 17.26 -38.48 11.13
C ASN A 392 18.18 -37.24 11.19
N ALA A 393 17.82 -36.27 12.04
CA ALA A 393 18.54 -35.01 12.23
C ALA A 393 19.98 -35.18 12.72
N LYS A 394 20.27 -36.24 13.49
CA LYS A 394 21.59 -36.49 14.05
C LYS A 394 22.58 -36.93 12.96
N ASP A 395 22.10 -37.72 12.01
CA ASP A 395 22.89 -38.14 10.85
C ASP A 395 23.14 -36.97 9.89
N CYS A 396 22.17 -36.05 9.74
CA CYS A 396 22.36 -34.80 9.00
C CYS A 396 23.47 -33.93 9.61
N LYS A 397 23.45 -33.74 10.94
CA LYS A 397 24.51 -33.04 11.67
C LYS A 397 25.86 -33.74 11.51
N LYS A 398 25.89 -35.06 11.65
CA LYS A 398 27.12 -35.87 11.56
C LYS A 398 27.75 -35.76 10.18
N ASN A 399 26.97 -35.91 9.12
CA ASN A 399 27.45 -35.78 7.74
C ASN A 399 28.05 -34.40 7.46
N CYS A 400 27.46 -33.35 8.04
CA CYS A 400 28.03 -32.01 7.94
C CYS A 400 29.32 -31.84 8.76
N ILE A 401 29.40 -32.39 9.98
CA ILE A 401 30.63 -32.35 10.80
C ILE A 401 31.79 -33.07 10.09
N ASP A 402 31.51 -34.23 9.51
CA ASP A 402 32.50 -35.09 8.86
C ASP A 402 32.99 -34.53 7.51
N ASP A 403 32.24 -33.60 6.89
CA ASP A 403 32.64 -32.87 5.68
C ASP A 403 33.12 -31.44 6.02
N CYS A 404 34.42 -31.19 5.85
CA CYS A 404 35.00 -29.86 6.09
C CYS A 404 34.57 -28.78 5.10
N TYR A 405 33.93 -29.15 3.99
CA TYR A 405 33.29 -28.18 3.09
C TYR A 405 31.88 -27.81 3.57
N CYS A 406 31.29 -28.55 4.51
CA CYS A 406 29.98 -28.21 5.04
C CYS A 406 30.05 -26.99 5.98
N ASP A 407 29.45 -25.89 5.53
CA ASP A 407 29.31 -24.65 6.29
C ASP A 407 27.99 -24.58 7.06
N ALA A 408 26.94 -25.25 6.58
CA ALA A 408 25.63 -25.26 7.22
C ALA A 408 24.80 -26.49 6.86
N TYR A 409 23.85 -26.84 7.73
CA TYR A 409 22.83 -27.85 7.45
C TYR A 409 21.46 -27.49 8.01
N ALA A 410 20.41 -28.07 7.41
CA ALA A 410 19.03 -28.01 7.90
C ALA A 410 18.40 -29.39 7.77
N TYR A 411 17.44 -29.70 8.65
CA TYR A 411 16.73 -30.98 8.64
C TYR A 411 15.23 -30.74 8.84
N GLY A 412 14.39 -31.42 8.06
CA GLY A 412 12.94 -31.25 8.13
C GLY A 412 12.17 -32.00 7.05
N SER A 413 10.85 -31.88 7.08
CA SER A 413 9.94 -32.56 6.16
C SER A 413 9.90 -31.88 4.79
N SER A 414 10.06 -32.66 3.73
CA SER A 414 9.76 -32.28 2.35
C SER A 414 8.27 -31.95 2.19
N THR A 415 7.96 -30.85 1.50
CA THR A 415 6.59 -30.41 1.20
C THR A 415 5.85 -31.29 0.18
N LYS A 416 6.55 -32.14 -0.58
CA LYS A 416 5.93 -32.99 -1.62
C LYS A 416 5.73 -34.46 -1.23
N SER A 417 6.45 -34.97 -0.24
CA SER A 417 6.51 -36.42 -0.01
C SER A 417 6.34 -36.88 1.44
N ASN A 418 6.14 -35.99 2.42
CA ASN A 418 6.22 -36.33 3.87
C ASN A 418 7.54 -37.01 4.27
N GLU A 419 8.54 -37.04 3.39
CA GLU A 419 9.86 -37.61 3.63
C GLU A 419 10.73 -36.59 4.37
N GLN A 420 11.49 -37.07 5.35
CA GLN A 420 12.49 -36.26 6.02
C GLN A 420 13.71 -36.11 5.11
N LYS A 421 14.20 -34.88 4.95
CA LYS A 421 15.38 -34.57 4.16
C LYS A 421 16.38 -33.75 4.97
N CYS A 422 17.64 -33.90 4.60
CA CYS A 422 18.75 -33.12 5.10
C CYS A 422 19.28 -32.22 3.99
N TRP A 423 19.41 -30.94 4.27
CA TRP A 423 20.00 -29.98 3.33
C TRP A 423 21.36 -29.57 3.82
N ILE A 424 22.34 -29.69 2.94
CA ILE A 424 23.73 -29.39 3.21
C ILE A 424 24.19 -28.26 2.30
N TRP A 425 24.86 -27.28 2.88
CA TRP A 425 25.55 -26.21 2.17
C TRP A 425 27.06 -26.47 2.26
N SER A 426 27.62 -27.03 1.18
CA SER A 426 29.05 -27.31 1.04
C SER A 426 29.89 -26.07 0.64
N ARG A 427 29.27 -24.88 0.66
CA ARG A 427 29.85 -23.55 0.39
C ARG A 427 29.05 -22.52 1.20
N GLU A 428 29.52 -21.28 1.23
CA GLU A 428 28.96 -20.23 2.06
C GLU A 428 27.43 -20.10 1.86
N PRO A 429 26.60 -20.17 2.91
CA PRO A 429 25.18 -19.90 2.78
C PRO A 429 25.01 -18.43 2.35
N ILE A 430 24.42 -18.24 1.17
CA ILE A 430 24.15 -16.92 0.60
C ILE A 430 22.69 -16.54 0.79
N ASN A 431 22.44 -15.24 0.92
CA ASN A 431 21.10 -14.65 0.89
C ASN A 431 20.17 -15.22 1.99
N ILE A 432 20.69 -15.22 3.22
CA ILE A 432 20.01 -15.54 4.47
C ILE A 432 19.09 -14.37 4.86
N GLN A 433 17.85 -14.64 5.24
CA GLN A 433 16.81 -13.66 5.52
C GLN A 433 15.98 -14.03 6.75
N GLU A 434 15.96 -13.16 7.75
CA GLU A 434 15.28 -13.41 9.03
C GLU A 434 13.75 -13.26 8.90
N TYR A 435 13.00 -14.32 9.23
CA TYR A 435 11.53 -14.33 9.27
C TYR A 435 11.02 -14.94 10.57
N ASP A 436 9.91 -14.40 11.08
CA ASP A 436 9.28 -14.83 12.35
C ASP A 436 8.80 -16.30 12.31
N ASP A 437 8.60 -16.87 11.11
CA ASP A 437 8.28 -18.29 10.87
C ASP A 437 9.20 -18.93 9.81
N GLY A 438 10.47 -18.56 9.84
CA GLY A 438 11.54 -19.20 9.08
C GLY A 438 11.74 -20.67 9.48
N GLN A 439 12.78 -21.31 8.95
CA GLN A 439 13.12 -22.69 9.31
C GLN A 439 14.47 -22.75 10.01
N GLN A 440 14.63 -23.74 10.88
CA GLN A 440 15.88 -23.91 11.63
C GLN A 440 17.02 -24.30 10.69
N ILE A 441 18.03 -23.43 10.58
CA ILE A 441 19.32 -23.72 9.97
C ILE A 441 20.40 -23.78 11.06
N ASN A 442 21.39 -24.62 10.83
CA ASN A 442 22.54 -24.80 11.70
C ASN A 442 23.79 -24.39 10.94
N VAL A 443 24.44 -23.31 11.37
CA VAL A 443 25.67 -22.82 10.74
C VAL A 443 26.85 -23.23 11.61
N ARG A 444 27.90 -23.74 10.95
CA ARG A 444 29.15 -24.16 11.60
C ARG A 444 29.90 -22.93 12.07
N ALA A 445 30.38 -22.90 13.30
CA ALA A 445 31.26 -21.87 13.85
C ALA A 445 32.10 -22.43 15.00
N VAL A 446 33.19 -21.75 15.37
CA VAL A 446 33.99 -22.11 16.53
C VAL A 446 33.27 -21.65 17.81
N LYS A 447 33.14 -22.52 18.81
CA LYS A 447 32.37 -22.23 20.03
C LYS A 447 32.84 -20.98 20.77
N SER A 448 34.17 -20.76 20.85
CA SER A 448 34.75 -19.58 21.52
C SER A 448 34.41 -18.26 20.84
N ASP A 449 34.03 -18.29 19.56
CA ASP A 449 33.69 -17.06 18.81
C ASP A 449 32.22 -16.67 19.00
N THR A 450 31.40 -17.59 19.53
CA THR A 450 29.97 -17.39 19.84
C THR A 450 29.70 -17.24 21.34
N GLU A 451 30.55 -17.83 22.19
CA GLU A 451 30.50 -17.77 23.67
C GLU A 451 31.89 -17.35 24.18
N LEU A 452 32.11 -16.05 24.39
CA LEU A 452 33.43 -15.49 24.73
C LEU A 452 33.77 -15.68 26.21
N THR A 453 32.75 -15.74 27.07
CA THR A 453 32.87 -16.05 28.50
C THR A 453 31.91 -17.17 28.90
N LYS A 454 32.23 -17.91 29.97
CA LYS A 454 31.32 -18.92 30.53
C LYS A 454 30.00 -18.34 31.06
N ARG A 455 29.94 -17.03 31.30
CA ARG A 455 28.75 -16.33 31.79
C ARG A 455 27.94 -15.69 30.68
N ASP A 456 28.41 -15.67 29.43
CA ASP A 456 27.59 -15.20 28.32
C ASP A 456 26.33 -16.05 28.22
N CYS A 457 25.21 -15.43 27.91
CA CYS A 457 24.00 -16.20 27.61
C CYS A 457 24.15 -16.89 26.26
N GLY A 458 23.45 -18.02 26.09
CA GLY A 458 23.37 -18.69 24.79
C GLY A 458 22.88 -17.74 23.70
N ILE A 459 23.26 -18.02 22.45
CA ILE A 459 22.80 -17.21 21.31
C ILE A 459 21.27 -17.30 21.18
N CYS A 460 20.66 -16.22 20.70
CA CYS A 460 19.23 -16.17 20.41
C CYS A 460 19.01 -15.75 18.95
N GLY A 461 18.69 -16.73 18.11
CA GLY A 461 18.67 -16.57 16.65
C GLY A 461 20.03 -16.10 16.13
N THR A 462 20.05 -14.96 15.44
CA THR A 462 21.30 -14.34 14.92
C THR A 462 21.98 -13.42 15.95
N ASN A 463 21.51 -13.36 17.21
CA ASN A 463 22.01 -12.44 18.24
C ASN A 463 22.92 -13.13 19.26
N ILE A 464 24.11 -12.56 19.46
CA ILE A 464 24.96 -12.84 20.63
C ILE A 464 24.52 -11.91 21.75
N ILE A 465 24.28 -12.45 22.95
CA ILE A 465 23.96 -11.68 24.16
C ILE A 465 25.22 -11.64 25.04
N PRO A 466 26.04 -10.57 24.94
CA PRO A 466 27.29 -10.49 25.71
C PRO A 466 27.02 -10.23 27.18
N TYR A 467 27.85 -10.77 28.06
CA TYR A 467 27.94 -10.29 29.44
C TYR A 467 28.11 -8.74 29.46
N PRO A 468 27.47 -7.98 30.38
CA PRO A 468 26.68 -8.45 31.53
C PRO A 468 25.19 -8.71 31.23
N LEU A 469 24.73 -8.52 29.99
CA LEU A 469 23.31 -8.66 29.65
C LEU A 469 22.82 -10.08 29.94
N SER A 470 21.62 -10.20 30.50
CA SER A 470 21.10 -11.48 30.98
C SER A 470 19.70 -11.78 30.44
N THR A 471 19.53 -13.03 29.97
CA THR A 471 18.24 -13.58 29.49
C THR A 471 17.62 -14.58 30.46
N GLU A 472 18.42 -15.19 31.34
CA GLU A 472 18.03 -16.18 32.34
C GLU A 472 18.83 -15.99 33.63
N SER A 473 18.34 -16.53 34.76
CA SER A 473 18.98 -16.37 36.07
C SER A 473 20.37 -17.02 36.22
N ASN A 474 20.75 -17.88 35.27
CA ASN A 474 21.99 -18.67 35.26
C ASN A 474 23.06 -18.13 34.29
N CYS A 475 22.77 -17.08 33.52
CA CYS A 475 23.70 -16.43 32.60
C CYS A 475 23.63 -14.90 32.73
N GLY A 476 24.69 -14.20 32.34
CA GLY A 476 24.84 -12.76 32.51
C GLY A 476 24.98 -12.34 33.99
N ASP A 477 24.72 -11.06 34.26
CA ASP A 477 24.63 -10.51 35.62
C ASP A 477 23.16 -10.27 35.99
N PRO A 478 22.68 -10.73 37.17
CA PRO A 478 21.31 -10.50 37.62
C PRO A 478 20.88 -9.02 37.66
N LYS A 479 21.81 -8.07 37.82
CA LYS A 479 21.52 -6.63 37.75
C LYS A 479 21.05 -6.19 36.36
N TYR A 480 21.41 -6.91 35.30
CA TYR A 480 21.11 -6.63 33.90
C TYR A 480 20.06 -7.60 33.32
N TYR A 481 19.29 -8.28 34.19
CA TYR A 481 18.23 -9.19 33.80
C TYR A 481 17.04 -8.45 33.20
N SER A 482 17.08 -8.23 31.88
CA SER A 482 16.07 -7.47 31.14
C SER A 482 15.90 -7.94 29.69
N PHE A 483 16.43 -9.11 29.32
CA PHE A 483 16.29 -9.62 27.95
C PHE A 483 15.49 -10.93 27.98
N ARG A 484 14.73 -11.20 26.91
CA ARG A 484 14.05 -12.49 26.69
C ARG A 484 14.36 -12.99 25.30
N CYS A 485 14.71 -14.26 25.20
CA CYS A 485 14.79 -14.96 23.93
C CYS A 485 13.47 -15.67 23.64
N ASN A 486 12.95 -15.52 22.43
CA ASN A 486 11.92 -16.39 21.90
C ASN A 486 12.58 -17.48 21.05
N ASP A 487 12.84 -18.64 21.65
CA ASP A 487 13.52 -19.76 20.98
C ASP A 487 12.79 -20.23 19.71
N THR A 488 11.46 -20.10 19.68
CA THR A 488 10.61 -20.44 18.53
C THR A 488 10.66 -19.45 17.37
N ALA A 489 11.06 -18.20 17.61
CA ALA A 489 11.17 -17.17 16.56
C ALA A 489 12.63 -16.73 16.31
N GLY A 490 13.57 -17.16 17.16
CA GLY A 490 14.95 -16.68 17.14
C GLY A 490 15.08 -15.18 17.45
N GLN A 491 14.07 -14.56 18.05
CA GLN A 491 13.99 -13.11 18.23
C GLN A 491 14.21 -12.73 19.69
N VAL A 492 15.04 -11.71 19.92
CA VAL A 492 15.34 -11.17 21.25
C VAL A 492 14.45 -9.96 21.52
N SER A 493 13.95 -9.85 22.75
CA SER A 493 13.24 -8.68 23.23
C SER A 493 13.89 -8.11 24.50
N TYR A 494 13.94 -6.78 24.59
CA TYR A 494 14.21 -6.05 25.82
C TYR A 494 12.91 -5.92 26.62
N VAL A 495 12.96 -6.22 27.92
CA VAL A 495 11.81 -6.17 28.82
C VAL A 495 12.02 -5.08 29.85
N THR A 496 11.09 -4.11 29.88
CA THR A 496 11.13 -2.99 30.84
C THR A 496 10.78 -3.47 32.25
N PRO A 497 11.06 -2.66 33.30
CA PRO A 497 10.63 -2.95 34.66
C PRO A 497 9.11 -3.20 34.83
N ASN A 498 8.28 -2.66 33.92
CA ASN A 498 6.83 -2.87 33.89
C ASN A 498 6.40 -4.08 33.05
N ASN A 499 7.36 -4.89 32.59
CA ASN A 499 7.15 -6.12 31.82
C ASN A 499 6.66 -5.89 30.38
N ASP A 500 6.85 -4.68 29.83
CA ASP A 500 6.65 -4.40 28.41
C ASP A 500 7.84 -4.91 27.60
N ALA A 501 7.59 -5.58 26.47
CA ALA A 501 8.63 -6.19 25.65
C ALA A 501 8.81 -5.46 24.32
N TYR A 502 10.02 -5.01 24.05
CA TYR A 502 10.42 -4.33 22.82
C TYR A 502 11.39 -5.20 22.02
N ARG A 503 11.16 -5.35 20.71
CA ARG A 503 12.06 -6.13 19.84
C ARG A 503 13.45 -5.49 19.79
N ILE A 504 14.49 -6.29 20.02
CA ILE A 504 15.87 -5.90 19.75
C ILE A 504 16.14 -5.98 18.25
N THR A 505 16.71 -4.93 17.69
CA THR A 505 17.13 -4.84 16.28
C THR A 505 18.64 -4.94 16.12
N ASN A 506 19.42 -4.48 17.12
CA ASN A 506 20.87 -4.53 17.09
C ASN A 506 21.47 -4.59 18.51
N ILE A 507 22.64 -5.24 18.66
CA ILE A 507 23.44 -5.24 19.90
C ILE A 507 24.90 -5.02 19.51
N ASN A 508 25.50 -3.94 20.03
CA ASN A 508 26.90 -3.59 19.84
C ASN A 508 27.63 -3.64 21.18
N ARG A 509 28.44 -4.68 21.39
CA ARG A 509 29.22 -4.90 22.60
C ARG A 509 30.25 -3.78 22.84
N GLU A 510 31.01 -3.40 21.81
CA GLU A 510 32.13 -2.45 21.94
C GLU A 510 31.66 -1.06 22.37
N ARG A 511 30.52 -0.62 21.84
CA ARG A 511 29.91 0.67 22.22
C ARG A 511 29.00 0.59 23.44
N ARG A 512 28.74 -0.62 23.93
CA ARG A 512 27.76 -0.94 24.97
C ARG A 512 26.36 -0.43 24.68
N ILE A 513 25.90 -0.57 23.44
CA ILE A 513 24.61 -0.08 22.97
C ILE A 513 23.80 -1.22 22.41
N PHE A 514 22.52 -1.29 22.74
CA PHE A 514 21.54 -2.07 22.01
C PHE A 514 20.44 -1.16 21.48
N SER A 515 19.80 -1.60 20.41
CA SER A 515 18.75 -0.87 19.75
C SER A 515 17.44 -1.63 19.83
N ILE A 516 16.35 -0.90 20.06
CA ILE A 516 14.99 -1.44 20.09
C ILE A 516 14.13 -0.81 19.00
N HIS A 517 13.22 -1.62 18.46
CA HIS A 517 12.15 -1.13 17.59
C HIS A 517 11.06 -0.47 18.44
N ILE A 518 10.63 0.72 18.02
CA ILE A 518 9.48 1.43 18.60
C ILE A 518 8.32 1.31 17.61
N ASP A 519 7.22 0.70 18.07
CA ASP A 519 6.03 0.49 17.26
C ASP A 519 5.37 1.83 16.89
N GLU A 520 4.76 1.90 15.70
CA GLU A 520 4.16 3.13 15.14
C GLU A 520 3.04 3.75 16.01
N GLU A 521 2.48 2.99 16.95
CA GLU A 521 1.46 3.44 17.92
C GLU A 521 2.07 4.26 19.10
N GLN A 522 3.39 4.21 19.32
CA GLN A 522 4.09 4.97 20.36
C GLN A 522 4.79 6.20 19.75
N SER A 523 4.52 7.40 20.28
CA SER A 523 5.18 8.61 19.78
C SER A 523 6.66 8.60 20.19
N CYS A 524 7.58 8.43 19.23
CA CYS A 524 8.98 8.70 19.53
C CYS A 524 9.15 10.18 19.92
N GLY A 525 9.51 10.40 21.17
CA GLY A 525 9.81 11.72 21.73
C GLY A 525 11.30 11.99 21.84
N ASN A 526 11.65 13.07 22.52
CA ASN A 526 13.03 13.31 22.95
C ASN A 526 13.48 12.24 23.98
N ILE A 527 14.77 12.18 24.26
CA ILE A 527 15.38 11.27 25.25
C ILE A 527 14.57 11.20 26.56
N ASP A 528 14.14 12.32 27.12
CA ASP A 528 13.40 12.35 28.39
C ASP A 528 12.02 11.69 28.28
N THR A 529 11.34 11.88 27.16
CA THR A 529 10.06 11.22 26.87
C THR A 529 10.26 9.71 26.78
N MET A 530 11.30 9.27 26.07
CA MET A 530 11.59 7.84 25.92
C MET A 530 12.03 7.19 27.24
N LYS A 531 12.78 7.90 28.09
CA LYS A 531 13.12 7.43 29.45
C LYS A 531 11.88 7.25 30.32
N ASN A 532 10.89 8.14 30.19
CA ASN A 532 9.62 8.03 30.89
C ASN A 532 8.82 6.80 30.40
N ILE A 533 8.68 6.63 29.07
CA ILE A 533 7.94 5.51 28.45
C ILE A 533 8.55 4.16 28.82
N LEU A 534 9.88 4.05 28.76
CA LEU A 534 10.59 2.82 29.11
C LEU A 534 10.75 2.63 30.62
N HIS A 535 10.24 3.57 31.43
CA HIS A 535 10.39 3.59 32.89
C HIS A 535 11.85 3.52 33.38
N LEU A 536 12.77 4.05 32.59
CA LEU A 536 14.22 4.03 32.85
C LEU A 536 14.70 5.13 33.80
N ASN A 537 13.83 6.07 34.21
CA ASN A 537 14.19 7.11 35.19
C ASN A 537 14.71 6.58 36.53
N LYS A 538 14.41 5.32 36.85
CA LYS A 538 14.86 4.64 38.07
C LYS A 538 15.93 3.56 37.79
N SER A 539 16.24 3.29 36.53
CA SER A 539 17.25 2.30 36.15
C SER A 539 18.64 2.88 36.38
N GLN A 540 19.50 2.12 37.06
CA GLN A 540 20.91 2.48 37.27
C GLN A 540 21.85 1.84 36.24
N VAL A 541 21.33 1.00 35.34
CA VAL A 541 22.15 0.17 34.43
C VAL A 541 21.87 0.39 32.95
N PHE A 542 20.75 1.05 32.59
CA PHE A 542 20.37 1.34 31.21
C PHE A 542 19.97 2.81 31.05
N ASN A 543 20.49 3.45 30.01
CA ASN A 543 20.28 4.86 29.72
C ASN A 543 19.99 5.09 28.23
N VAL A 544 18.95 5.87 27.93
CA VAL A 544 18.64 6.27 26.55
C VAL A 544 19.61 7.37 26.11
N ILE A 545 20.29 7.17 24.97
CA ILE A 545 21.40 8.05 24.54
C ILE A 545 21.14 8.80 23.22
N SER A 546 20.13 8.42 22.45
CA SER A 546 19.77 9.12 21.22
C SER A 546 18.25 9.34 21.12
N ASN A 547 17.85 10.43 20.45
CA ASN A 547 16.49 10.56 19.95
C ASN A 547 16.26 9.50 18.86
N CYS A 548 15.03 9.03 18.62
CA CYS A 548 14.86 8.00 17.60
C CYS A 548 15.34 8.49 16.24
N SER A 549 16.08 7.62 15.58
CA SER A 549 16.56 7.88 14.24
C SER A 549 15.41 7.63 13.26
N ASN A 550 14.96 8.68 12.56
CA ASN A 550 14.05 8.52 11.44
C ASN A 550 14.83 8.12 10.17
N ASN A 551 14.14 7.54 9.18
CA ASN A 551 14.58 6.98 7.89
C ASN A 551 15.60 7.79 7.03
N GLN A 552 16.13 8.95 7.48
CA GLN A 552 17.08 9.77 6.73
C GLN A 552 18.40 9.06 6.39
N ARG A 553 18.83 8.03 7.13
CA ARG A 553 20.06 7.28 6.82
C ARG A 553 19.94 6.38 5.59
N MET A 554 18.75 5.92 5.19
CA MET A 554 18.59 4.92 4.12
C MET A 554 18.56 5.48 2.69
N ASN A 555 18.48 6.80 2.51
CA ASN A 555 18.77 7.44 1.22
C ASN A 555 20.25 7.28 0.79
N SER A 556 21.08 6.63 1.61
CA SER A 556 22.51 6.42 1.37
C SER A 556 22.87 5.09 0.69
N ILE A 557 21.97 4.09 0.60
CA ILE A 557 22.25 2.88 -0.20
C ILE A 557 21.97 3.23 -1.68
N PRO A 558 23.00 3.37 -2.52
CA PRO A 558 22.82 3.92 -3.86
C PRO A 558 21.91 3.01 -4.71
N GLY A 559 20.80 3.56 -5.19
CA GLY A 559 19.95 2.91 -6.19
C GLY A 559 18.94 1.88 -5.66
N LEU A 560 18.56 1.93 -4.38
CA LEU A 560 17.45 1.17 -3.80
C LEU A 560 16.35 2.12 -3.30
N VAL A 561 15.27 2.27 -4.07
CA VAL A 561 14.10 3.09 -3.70
C VAL A 561 12.90 2.17 -3.50
N PHE A 562 12.60 1.79 -2.25
CA PHE A 562 11.41 1.02 -1.91
C PHE A 562 10.35 1.93 -1.30
N SER A 563 9.13 1.90 -1.83
CA SER A 563 8.00 2.70 -1.33
C SER A 563 7.36 2.15 -0.05
N LYS A 564 7.86 1.00 0.45
CA LYS A 564 7.33 0.25 1.59
C LYS A 564 8.23 0.29 2.82
N THR A 565 9.12 1.27 2.92
CA THR A 565 9.76 1.54 4.20
C THR A 565 8.72 2.14 5.12
N SER A 566 8.11 1.27 5.94
CA SER A 566 7.47 1.68 7.19
C SER A 566 8.35 2.72 7.89
N ASN A 567 7.74 3.59 8.69
CA ASN A 567 8.49 4.54 9.51
C ASN A 567 9.23 3.75 10.60
N LEU A 568 10.32 3.06 10.24
CA LEU A 568 11.16 2.30 11.15
C LEU A 568 11.78 3.29 12.13
N GLN A 569 11.25 3.29 13.36
CA GLN A 569 11.78 4.07 14.46
C GLN A 569 12.63 3.14 15.32
N GLU A 570 13.91 3.47 15.43
CA GLU A 570 14.86 2.74 16.26
C GLU A 570 15.40 3.66 17.35
N LEU A 571 15.40 3.16 18.59
CA LEU A 571 15.94 3.84 19.77
C LEU A 571 17.18 3.13 20.27
N GLU A 572 18.29 3.86 20.46
CA GLU A 572 19.52 3.32 21.03
C GLU A 572 19.54 3.51 22.56
N ILE A 573 19.84 2.42 23.27
CA ILE A 573 19.97 2.36 24.71
C ILE A 573 21.37 1.88 25.05
N GLN A 574 22.08 2.65 25.87
CA GLN A 574 23.39 2.30 26.38
C GLN A 574 23.27 1.59 27.73
N TRP A 575 24.09 0.58 27.96
CA TRP A 575 24.23 -0.03 29.28
C TRP A 575 25.51 0.42 29.99
N GLU A 576 25.40 0.54 31.31
CA GLU A 576 26.49 0.98 32.18
C GLU A 576 27.56 -0.10 32.34
N GLU A 577 28.77 0.36 32.66
CA GLU A 577 29.91 -0.52 32.92
C GLU A 577 29.63 -1.43 34.13
N PRO A 578 29.77 -2.76 33.99
CA PRO A 578 29.50 -3.65 35.10
C PRO A 578 30.59 -3.53 36.16
N GLU A 579 30.15 -3.40 37.41
CA GLU A 579 31.00 -3.55 38.58
C GLU A 579 31.52 -5.00 38.68
N PRO A 580 32.61 -5.23 39.43
CA PRO A 580 33.09 -6.58 39.67
C PRO A 580 31.99 -7.44 40.32
N PRO A 581 31.75 -8.67 39.81
CA PRO A 581 30.60 -9.46 40.22
C PRO A 581 30.65 -9.87 41.69
N LEU A 582 29.47 -10.03 42.27
CA LEU A 582 29.31 -10.48 43.64
C LEU A 582 29.75 -11.94 43.78
N CYS A 583 30.34 -12.27 44.93
CA CYS A 583 30.89 -13.57 45.23
C CYS A 583 30.56 -13.98 46.67
N ASN A 584 30.20 -15.25 46.87
CA ASN A 584 30.01 -15.83 48.20
C ASN A 584 31.13 -16.80 48.59
N SER A 585 32.05 -17.06 47.67
CA SER A 585 33.17 -17.98 47.80
C SER A 585 34.23 -17.67 46.73
N SER A 586 35.47 -18.11 46.95
CA SER A 586 36.56 -17.98 45.97
C SER A 586 36.25 -18.64 44.62
N ILE A 587 35.43 -19.70 44.60
CA ILE A 587 34.96 -20.38 43.38
C ILE A 587 34.11 -19.44 42.53
N SER A 588 33.36 -18.50 43.12
CA SER A 588 32.50 -17.57 42.38
C SER A 588 33.28 -16.59 41.49
N CYS A 589 34.58 -16.40 41.76
CA CYS A 589 35.47 -15.51 41.00
C CYS A 589 36.44 -16.26 40.07
N SER A 590 36.37 -17.60 39.99
CA SER A 590 37.35 -18.39 39.21
C SER A 590 37.30 -18.13 37.71
N ASP A 591 36.19 -17.57 37.22
CA ASP A 591 36.01 -17.21 35.81
C ASP A 591 36.69 -15.88 35.44
N PHE A 592 37.22 -15.12 36.42
CA PHE A 592 37.92 -13.85 36.23
C PHE A 592 39.42 -14.01 36.58
N PRO A 593 40.30 -14.13 35.57
CA PRO A 593 41.74 -14.27 35.81
C PRO A 593 42.28 -13.10 36.63
N ASN A 594 43.22 -13.39 37.53
CA ASN A 594 43.83 -12.39 38.42
C ASN A 594 42.84 -11.69 39.34
N SER A 595 41.84 -12.41 39.87
CA SER A 595 40.92 -11.89 40.88
C SER A 595 40.74 -12.86 42.07
N HIS A 596 40.24 -12.37 43.20
CA HIS A 596 39.88 -13.14 44.38
C HIS A 596 38.59 -12.62 45.02
N CYS A 597 37.87 -13.45 45.76
CA CYS A 597 36.65 -13.04 46.46
C CYS A 597 36.97 -12.40 47.81
N ASN A 598 36.52 -11.17 48.05
CA ASN A 598 36.72 -10.48 49.33
C ASN A 598 35.47 -10.62 50.23
N THR A 599 35.45 -11.64 51.09
CA THR A 599 34.38 -11.86 52.09
C THR A 599 34.81 -11.41 53.48
N THR A 600 34.03 -10.54 54.13
CA THR A 600 34.17 -10.22 55.57
C THR A 600 33.01 -10.85 56.35
N GLY A 601 33.16 -12.11 56.78
CA GLY A 601 32.12 -12.88 57.49
C GLY A 601 31.02 -13.44 56.55
N ASP A 602 29.82 -13.72 57.07
CA ASP A 602 28.66 -14.29 56.35
C ASP A 602 28.03 -13.35 55.28
N LYS A 603 28.74 -12.30 54.86
CA LYS A 603 28.25 -11.33 53.87
C LYS A 603 28.78 -11.64 52.48
N ILE A 604 27.90 -11.51 51.48
CA ILE A 604 28.23 -11.56 50.05
C ILE A 604 29.32 -10.51 49.77
N GLY A 605 30.48 -10.96 49.30
CA GLY A 605 31.62 -10.14 48.89
C GLY A 605 31.56 -9.77 47.40
N SER A 606 32.60 -9.11 46.90
CA SER A 606 32.80 -8.86 45.46
C SER A 606 34.15 -9.41 44.99
N CYS A 607 34.24 -9.79 43.71
CA CYS A 607 35.50 -10.23 43.10
C CYS A 607 36.43 -9.02 42.96
N GLN A 608 37.61 -9.07 43.60
CA GLN A 608 38.61 -8.00 43.53
C GLN A 608 39.81 -8.45 42.70
N CYS A 609 40.30 -7.57 41.82
CA CYS A 609 41.53 -7.82 41.09
C CYS A 609 42.71 -7.95 42.05
N ASN A 610 43.60 -8.90 41.73
CA ASN A 610 44.86 -9.10 42.41
C ASN A 610 45.74 -7.87 42.24
N ALA A 611 46.67 -7.67 43.18
CA ALA A 611 47.62 -6.56 43.13
C ALA A 611 48.29 -6.44 41.75
N SER A 612 48.40 -5.21 41.24
CA SER A 612 48.89 -4.84 39.89
C SER A 612 47.89 -4.91 38.74
N PHE A 613 46.67 -5.40 38.97
CA PHE A 613 45.60 -5.39 37.96
C PHE A 613 44.43 -4.51 38.43
N LYS A 614 43.80 -3.80 37.50
CA LYS A 614 42.58 -3.04 37.69
C LYS A 614 41.45 -3.71 36.91
N TRP A 615 40.24 -3.61 37.42
CA TRP A 615 39.08 -4.09 36.68
C TRP A 615 38.96 -3.30 35.37
N ASP A 616 38.89 -4.03 34.27
CA ASP A 616 38.63 -3.56 32.93
C ASP A 616 37.15 -3.82 32.59
N PRO A 617 36.32 -2.79 32.64
CA PRO A 617 34.90 -2.92 32.38
C PRO A 617 34.56 -3.20 30.91
N MET A 618 35.51 -3.10 29.97
CA MET A 618 35.29 -3.45 28.55
C MET A 618 35.54 -4.94 28.28
N ASN A 619 36.62 -5.46 28.86
CA ASN A 619 37.00 -6.87 28.69
C ASN A 619 36.41 -7.78 29.78
N PHE A 620 35.75 -7.19 30.78
CA PHE A 620 35.16 -7.88 31.94
C PHE A 620 36.19 -8.76 32.67
N ASN A 621 37.42 -8.26 32.80
CA ASN A 621 38.55 -8.94 33.42
C ASN A 621 39.46 -7.94 34.14
N CYS A 622 40.55 -8.41 34.75
CA CYS A 622 41.52 -7.54 35.43
C CYS A 622 42.72 -7.25 34.51
N THR A 623 42.94 -6.00 34.10
CA THR A 623 44.02 -5.54 33.19
C THR A 623 44.91 -4.44 33.79
N SER A 624 46.05 -4.13 33.15
CA SER A 624 47.01 -3.11 33.60
C SER A 624 46.74 -1.75 32.90
N PRO A 625 46.75 -0.60 33.61
CA PRO A 625 46.37 0.70 33.05
C PRO A 625 47.44 1.36 32.15
N SER A 626 46.98 2.03 31.07
CA SER A 626 47.72 2.92 30.15
C SER A 626 46.95 4.25 29.97
N GLU A 627 47.67 5.37 29.84
CA GLU A 627 47.21 6.80 29.85
C GLU A 627 46.55 7.32 28.54
N VAL A 628 45.74 8.40 28.61
CA VAL A 628 45.72 9.62 27.73
C VAL A 628 44.58 10.62 28.12
N THR A 629 44.80 11.90 27.82
CA THR A 629 44.30 13.20 28.36
C THR A 629 43.35 14.06 27.48
N GLU A 630 42.63 15.01 28.14
CA GLU A 630 42.11 16.38 27.77
C GLU A 630 41.11 16.54 26.58
N ASP A 631 40.09 17.44 26.52
CA ASP A 631 40.10 18.91 26.65
C ASP A 631 38.68 19.56 26.51
N SER A 632 38.51 20.85 26.87
CA SER A 632 37.27 21.72 26.76
C SER A 632 37.39 22.75 25.60
N PRO A 633 36.37 23.55 25.12
CA PRO A 633 36.03 24.92 25.64
C PRO A 633 34.59 25.49 25.22
N PRO A 634 34.27 26.82 25.02
CA PRO A 634 33.58 27.72 26.00
C PRO A 634 32.38 28.64 25.51
N ALA A 635 31.72 29.30 26.49
CA ALA A 635 31.19 30.69 26.64
C ALA A 635 30.02 31.39 25.84
N GLN A 636 28.98 31.78 26.62
CA GLN A 636 28.25 33.10 26.80
C GLN A 636 27.38 33.81 25.71
N SER A 637 26.13 34.23 26.05
CA SER A 637 25.76 35.59 26.54
C SER A 637 24.25 36.00 26.50
N LYS A 638 23.78 36.60 27.62
CA LYS A 638 22.85 37.76 27.92
C LYS A 638 21.42 37.99 27.34
N GLY A 639 20.48 38.35 28.26
CA GLY A 639 19.50 39.49 28.16
C GLY A 639 17.98 39.19 28.31
N SER A 640 17.36 39.24 29.52
CA SER A 640 16.42 40.27 30.10
C SER A 640 15.02 40.44 29.43
N SER A 641 13.87 40.09 30.05
CA SER A 641 12.98 40.85 31.01
C SER A 641 11.59 41.14 30.37
N GLU A 642 10.50 40.47 30.81
CA GLU A 642 9.28 40.99 31.53
C GLU A 642 8.38 41.99 30.72
N THR A 643 7.04 42.06 30.74
CA THR A 643 5.94 41.59 31.61
C THR A 643 4.55 41.77 30.96
N GLU A 644 3.61 40.92 31.38
CA GLU A 644 2.13 40.89 31.50
C GLU A 644 1.11 41.89 30.85
N LYS A 645 0.07 41.25 30.26
CA LYS A 645 -1.42 41.33 30.42
C LYS A 645 -2.22 42.64 30.18
N LEU A 646 -3.37 42.50 29.48
CA LEU A 646 -4.57 43.32 29.68
C LEU A 646 -5.88 42.57 29.26
N TYR A 647 -7.01 42.92 29.88
CA TYR A 647 -8.33 42.25 29.90
C TYR A 647 -9.48 43.27 29.65
N VAL A 648 -10.71 42.75 29.41
CA VAL A 648 -12.08 43.35 29.54
C VAL A 648 -12.61 44.14 28.30
N VAL A 649 -13.71 43.83 27.56
CA VAL A 649 -15.14 43.37 27.68
C VAL A 649 -16.17 44.54 27.61
N PHE A 650 -17.31 44.25 26.93
CA PHE A 650 -18.67 44.86 26.93
C PHE A 650 -19.00 45.86 25.79
N LEU A 651 -20.21 45.99 25.22
CA LEU A 651 -21.46 45.23 24.95
C LEU A 651 -22.51 46.30 24.53
N GLY A 652 -23.48 45.98 23.67
CA GLY A 652 -24.63 46.86 23.40
C GLY A 652 -25.34 46.54 22.07
N ILE A 653 -26.24 45.55 21.98
CA ILE A 653 -27.66 45.50 22.41
C ILE A 653 -28.60 46.39 21.56
N LEU A 654 -29.48 45.69 20.81
CA LEU A 654 -30.91 45.94 20.47
C LEU A 654 -31.32 47.32 19.91
N ALA A 655 -32.33 47.52 19.07
CA ALA A 655 -33.44 46.74 18.50
C ALA A 655 -33.88 47.53 17.23
N SER A 656 -34.66 47.00 16.29
CA SER A 656 -36.12 47.14 16.36
C SER A 656 -36.77 46.44 15.15
N THR A 657 -37.43 45.33 15.46
CA THR A 657 -38.39 44.66 14.59
C THR A 657 -39.81 45.00 15.05
N ILE A 658 -40.73 44.93 14.08
CA ILE A 658 -42.19 44.73 14.21
C ILE A 658 -43.03 45.99 14.07
N ILE A 659 -44.17 45.80 13.39
CA ILE A 659 -45.20 46.73 12.91
C ILE A 659 -44.81 47.20 11.49
N ILE A 660 -45.38 46.69 10.39
CA ILE A 660 -46.81 46.62 10.09
C ILE A 660 -47.06 45.44 9.13
N GLY A 661 -47.60 44.35 9.69
CA GLY A 661 -48.07 43.16 8.98
C GLY A 661 -49.55 43.22 8.57
N CYS A 662 -50.02 44.32 7.96
CA CYS A 662 -51.44 44.44 7.60
C CYS A 662 -51.75 44.54 6.10
N ALA A 663 -50.76 44.45 5.20
CA ALA A 663 -51.02 44.28 3.76
C ALA A 663 -51.02 42.80 3.32
N ALA A 664 -50.86 41.88 4.28
CA ALA A 664 -50.55 40.47 4.08
C ALA A 664 -51.72 39.57 3.63
N CYS A 665 -52.94 40.10 3.44
CA CYS A 665 -54.09 39.26 3.10
C CYS A 665 -54.63 39.44 1.67
N CYS A 666 -54.37 40.58 1.01
CA CYS A 666 -54.86 40.85 -0.35
C CYS A 666 -53.82 40.68 -1.46
N MET A 667 -52.53 40.57 -1.13
CA MET A 667 -51.46 40.24 -2.08
C MET A 667 -51.22 38.73 -2.21
N TYR A 668 -51.77 37.92 -1.31
CA TYR A 668 -51.51 36.47 -1.27
C TYR A 668 -52.05 35.71 -2.49
N ASN A 669 -52.98 36.30 -3.26
CA ASN A 669 -53.52 35.70 -4.50
C ASN A 669 -53.16 36.49 -5.77
N LEU A 670 -52.29 37.49 -5.70
CA LEU A 670 -51.80 38.21 -6.90
C LEU A 670 -50.26 38.18 -7.03
N VAL A 671 -49.54 37.53 -6.11
CA VAL A 671 -48.08 37.36 -6.12
C VAL A 671 -47.67 35.89 -6.29
N SER A 672 -48.56 35.06 -6.84
CA SER A 672 -48.23 33.66 -7.17
C SER A 672 -47.58 33.49 -8.55
N GLU A 673 -47.12 34.56 -9.20
CA GLU A 673 -46.52 34.51 -10.54
C GLU A 673 -45.31 35.45 -10.75
N LEU A 674 -44.63 35.85 -9.67
CA LEU A 674 -43.26 36.39 -9.77
C LEU A 674 -42.36 35.67 -8.76
N GLN A 675 -41.97 34.42 -9.07
CA GLN A 675 -40.73 33.91 -8.51
C GLN A 675 -39.59 34.69 -9.19
N PRO A 676 -38.62 35.23 -8.43
CA PRO A 676 -37.45 35.85 -9.02
C PRO A 676 -36.72 34.83 -9.88
N LEU A 677 -36.47 35.15 -11.15
CA LEU A 677 -35.64 34.33 -12.03
C LEU A 677 -34.25 34.14 -11.40
N CYS A 678 -33.62 33.00 -11.68
CA CYS A 678 -32.21 32.77 -11.37
C CYS A 678 -31.34 33.96 -11.76
N HIS A 679 -30.43 34.33 -10.86
CA HIS A 679 -29.46 35.39 -11.12
C HIS A 679 -28.52 35.00 -12.26
N ASP A 680 -28.28 35.92 -13.21
CA ASP A 680 -27.42 35.67 -14.38
C ASP A 680 -26.02 35.17 -13.96
N ASP A 681 -25.42 35.76 -12.92
CA ASP A 681 -24.11 35.36 -12.38
C ASP A 681 -24.07 33.90 -11.91
N ASP A 682 -25.15 33.43 -11.25
CA ASP A 682 -25.24 32.05 -10.75
C ASP A 682 -25.39 31.08 -11.94
N SER A 683 -26.22 31.44 -12.92
CA SER A 683 -26.40 30.64 -14.15
C SER A 683 -25.11 30.53 -14.98
N ILE A 684 -24.33 31.61 -15.09
CA ILE A 684 -23.04 31.64 -15.78
C ILE A 684 -22.02 30.80 -15.01
N ALA A 685 -21.93 30.98 -13.69
CA ALA A 685 -21.02 30.21 -12.85
C ALA A 685 -21.29 28.69 -12.96
N LEU A 686 -22.57 28.28 -13.00
CA LEU A 686 -22.98 26.90 -13.20
C LEU A 686 -22.66 26.38 -14.60
N LEU A 687 -22.84 27.17 -15.67
CA LEU A 687 -22.50 26.74 -17.03
C LEU A 687 -20.98 26.60 -17.22
N GLU A 688 -20.18 27.52 -16.68
CA GLU A 688 -18.72 27.42 -16.67
C GLU A 688 -18.25 26.23 -15.83
N PHE A 689 -18.91 25.99 -14.69
CA PHE A 689 -18.67 24.81 -13.86
C PHE A 689 -18.94 23.54 -14.65
N LYS A 690 -20.09 23.43 -15.33
CA LYS A 690 -20.46 22.30 -16.20
C LYS A 690 -19.41 22.04 -17.28
N ASN A 691 -18.86 23.09 -17.90
CA ASN A 691 -17.84 22.95 -18.95
C ASN A 691 -16.51 22.34 -18.45
N SER A 692 -16.29 22.30 -17.13
CA SER A 692 -15.11 21.67 -16.53
C SER A 692 -15.22 20.14 -16.44
N PHE A 693 -16.40 19.56 -16.75
CA PHE A 693 -16.66 18.13 -16.59
C PHE A 693 -17.19 17.48 -17.88
N ASN A 694 -16.75 16.26 -18.12
CA ASN A 694 -17.28 15.38 -19.15
C ASN A 694 -18.34 14.44 -18.58
N ILE A 695 -19.31 14.05 -19.40
CA ILE A 695 -20.33 13.06 -19.03
C ILE A 695 -19.83 11.65 -19.37
N ALA A 696 -19.61 10.83 -18.34
CA ALA A 696 -19.14 9.47 -18.47
C ALA A 696 -20.02 8.51 -17.64
N LYS A 697 -20.72 7.58 -18.30
CA LYS A 697 -21.65 6.64 -17.62
C LYS A 697 -21.00 5.83 -16.50
N PHE A 698 -19.72 5.47 -16.65
CA PHE A 698 -18.99 4.71 -15.64
C PHE A 698 -18.61 5.55 -14.40
N ALA A 699 -18.81 6.88 -14.44
CA ALA A 699 -18.48 7.75 -13.32
C ALA A 699 -19.43 7.58 -12.13
N SER A 700 -20.56 6.89 -12.31
CA SER A 700 -21.49 6.54 -11.24
C SER A 700 -21.75 5.03 -11.27
N ALA A 701 -21.82 4.40 -10.09
CA ALA A 701 -22.18 3.00 -9.94
C ALA A 701 -23.71 2.78 -9.84
N ASN A 702 -24.49 3.86 -9.72
CA ASN A 702 -25.94 3.81 -9.59
C ASN A 702 -26.60 3.48 -10.94
N PRO A 703 -27.40 2.39 -11.03
CA PRO A 703 -28.06 2.01 -12.28
C PRO A 703 -29.14 3.01 -12.75
N PHE A 704 -29.60 3.90 -11.88
CA PHE A 704 -30.57 4.97 -12.18
C PHE A 704 -29.92 6.34 -12.41
N ALA A 705 -28.58 6.39 -12.44
CA ALA A 705 -27.84 7.61 -12.71
C ALA A 705 -28.15 8.20 -14.09
N TYR A 706 -28.16 9.53 -14.18
CA TYR A 706 -28.34 10.24 -15.43
C TYR A 706 -27.68 11.63 -15.34
N PRO A 707 -27.24 12.22 -16.47
CA PRO A 707 -26.47 13.45 -16.44
C PRO A 707 -27.38 14.68 -16.24
N LYS A 708 -27.67 15.03 -14.98
CA LYS A 708 -28.52 16.18 -14.60
C LYS A 708 -28.12 17.48 -15.31
N VAL A 709 -26.82 17.74 -15.44
CA VAL A 709 -26.29 18.93 -16.15
C VAL A 709 -26.68 19.01 -17.64
N SER A 710 -27.29 17.98 -18.22
CA SER A 710 -27.81 18.00 -19.60
C SER A 710 -29.01 18.94 -19.79
N SER A 711 -29.79 19.18 -18.71
CA SER A 711 -30.90 20.14 -18.73
C SER A 711 -30.42 21.59 -18.69
N TRP A 712 -29.15 21.84 -18.33
CA TRP A 712 -28.61 23.18 -18.15
C TRP A 712 -28.37 23.85 -19.50
N ARG A 713 -29.32 24.68 -19.94
CA ARG A 713 -29.31 25.36 -21.25
C ARG A 713 -29.89 26.76 -21.11
N LEU A 714 -29.29 27.73 -21.82
CA LEU A 714 -29.79 29.11 -21.86
C LEU A 714 -30.92 29.30 -22.90
N GLU A 715 -31.06 28.40 -23.87
CA GLU A 715 -31.91 28.58 -25.05
C GLU A 715 -33.39 28.21 -24.82
N GLU A 716 -33.70 27.36 -23.84
CA GLU A 716 -35.05 26.84 -23.60
C GLU A 716 -35.71 27.40 -22.32
N ASN A 717 -34.92 27.86 -21.33
CA ASN A 717 -35.40 28.56 -20.14
C ASN A 717 -34.24 29.33 -19.49
N ARG A 718 -34.32 30.67 -19.37
CA ARG A 718 -33.23 31.49 -18.75
C ARG A 718 -33.09 31.25 -17.25
N ASP A 719 -34.05 30.58 -16.64
CA ASP A 719 -34.09 30.35 -15.22
C ASP A 719 -33.34 29.07 -14.82
N CYS A 720 -32.12 29.22 -14.30
CA CYS A 720 -31.33 28.10 -13.79
C CYS A 720 -31.99 27.36 -12.62
N CYS A 721 -32.98 27.96 -11.95
CA CYS A 721 -33.74 27.32 -10.87
C CYS A 721 -34.64 26.19 -11.37
N SER A 722 -34.87 26.11 -12.69
CA SER A 722 -35.58 25.02 -13.34
C SER A 722 -34.67 23.87 -13.79
N TRP A 723 -33.35 24.01 -13.64
CA TRP A 723 -32.40 23.00 -14.07
C TRP A 723 -32.34 21.83 -13.09
N ASP A 724 -32.33 20.60 -13.62
CA ASP A 724 -32.12 19.39 -12.83
C ASP A 724 -30.91 19.53 -11.89
N GLY A 725 -31.15 19.22 -10.62
CA GLY A 725 -30.13 19.28 -9.57
C GLY A 725 -29.87 20.68 -9.02
N VAL A 726 -30.50 21.74 -9.52
CA VAL A 726 -30.37 23.11 -9.00
C VAL A 726 -31.62 23.46 -8.20
N GLU A 727 -31.42 24.01 -7.00
CA GLU A 727 -32.50 24.57 -6.18
C GLU A 727 -32.13 26.00 -5.80
N CYS A 728 -33.09 26.90 -5.98
CA CYS A 728 -32.94 28.30 -5.63
C CYS A 728 -33.79 28.67 -4.43
N ASP A 729 -33.34 29.70 -3.73
CA ASP A 729 -34.13 30.36 -2.69
C ASP A 729 -35.36 31.03 -3.32
N THR A 730 -36.53 30.75 -2.76
CA THR A 730 -37.82 31.19 -3.33
C THR A 730 -38.02 32.70 -3.30
N ASP A 731 -37.29 33.40 -2.42
CA ASP A 731 -37.44 34.83 -2.20
C ASP A 731 -36.38 35.66 -2.95
N THR A 732 -35.18 35.10 -3.16
CA THR A 732 -34.03 35.81 -3.76
C THR A 732 -33.62 35.30 -5.13
N GLY A 733 -34.05 34.10 -5.55
CA GLY A 733 -33.66 33.50 -6.84
C GLY A 733 -32.18 33.09 -6.92
N ARG A 734 -31.46 33.08 -5.79
CA ARG A 734 -30.06 32.63 -5.70
C ARG A 734 -29.98 31.12 -5.51
N VAL A 735 -28.96 30.49 -6.06
CA VAL A 735 -28.75 29.04 -5.93
C VAL A 735 -28.35 28.69 -4.50
N VAL A 736 -29.15 27.84 -3.85
CA VAL A 736 -28.95 27.40 -2.46
C VAL A 736 -28.69 25.91 -2.32
N ALA A 737 -29.09 25.08 -3.29
CA ALA A 737 -28.68 23.68 -3.34
C ALA A 737 -28.22 23.27 -4.72
N LEU A 738 -27.18 22.45 -4.74
CA LEU A 738 -26.69 21.79 -5.93
C LEU A 738 -26.56 20.29 -5.66
N ASP A 739 -27.47 19.50 -6.23
CA ASP A 739 -27.45 18.04 -6.20
C ASP A 739 -27.10 17.46 -7.57
N LEU A 740 -25.82 17.18 -7.73
CA LEU A 740 -25.27 16.46 -8.87
C LEU A 740 -24.82 15.04 -8.47
N SER A 741 -25.43 14.45 -7.44
CA SER A 741 -25.16 13.03 -7.13
C SER A 741 -25.52 12.13 -8.30
N SER A 742 -24.77 11.04 -8.49
CA SER A 742 -25.00 10.04 -9.53
C SER A 742 -25.25 10.68 -10.92
N SER A 743 -24.45 11.68 -11.28
CA SER A 743 -24.70 12.53 -12.46
C SER A 743 -23.71 12.30 -13.60
N PHE A 744 -22.97 11.20 -13.55
CA PHE A 744 -21.97 10.83 -14.56
C PHE A 744 -20.87 11.88 -14.76
N LEU A 745 -20.59 12.72 -13.76
CA LEU A 745 -19.60 13.77 -13.87
C LEU A 745 -18.19 13.19 -13.77
N ARG A 746 -17.36 13.45 -14.78
CA ARG A 746 -15.94 13.11 -14.80
C ARG A 746 -15.08 14.32 -15.13
N GLY A 747 -14.17 14.66 -14.23
CA GLY A 747 -13.25 15.80 -14.39
C GLY A 747 -12.58 16.15 -13.08
N SER A 748 -11.48 16.90 -13.10
CA SER A 748 -10.80 17.32 -11.88
C SER A 748 -11.48 18.55 -11.28
N MET A 749 -11.67 18.57 -9.96
CA MET A 749 -12.08 19.77 -9.24
C MET A 749 -10.85 20.53 -8.71
N ASN A 750 -10.83 21.86 -8.84
CA ASN A 750 -9.74 22.70 -8.35
C ASN A 750 -10.28 23.92 -7.58
N SER A 751 -9.43 24.59 -6.80
CA SER A 751 -9.83 25.76 -5.99
C SER A 751 -10.20 27.00 -6.81
N THR A 752 -9.96 26.99 -8.13
CA THR A 752 -10.33 28.07 -9.06
C THR A 752 -11.70 27.85 -9.72
N SER A 753 -12.43 26.79 -9.33
CA SER A 753 -13.74 26.48 -9.90
C SER A 753 -14.76 27.58 -9.64
N THR A 754 -15.56 27.89 -10.67
CA THR A 754 -16.64 28.88 -10.60
C THR A 754 -17.75 28.49 -9.62
N LEU A 755 -17.82 27.22 -9.22
CA LEU A 755 -18.72 26.76 -8.15
C LEU A 755 -18.56 27.58 -6.87
N PHE A 756 -17.33 27.96 -6.53
CA PHE A 756 -17.04 28.68 -5.29
C PHE A 756 -17.52 30.15 -5.32
N ASN A 757 -18.05 30.63 -6.46
CA ASN A 757 -18.73 31.92 -6.55
C ASN A 757 -20.17 31.87 -5.99
N LEU A 758 -20.75 30.67 -5.87
CA LEU A 758 -22.10 30.45 -5.32
C LEU A 758 -22.10 30.55 -3.79
N SER A 759 -21.75 31.72 -3.25
CA SER A 759 -21.60 31.96 -1.80
C SER A 759 -22.87 31.72 -0.97
N GLN A 760 -24.03 31.64 -1.61
CA GLN A 760 -25.32 31.35 -0.97
C GLN A 760 -25.61 29.85 -0.80
N LEU A 761 -24.74 28.98 -1.33
CA LEU A 761 -24.95 27.54 -1.32
C LEU A 761 -25.00 26.98 0.10
N GLN A 762 -26.09 26.27 0.40
CA GLN A 762 -26.37 25.61 1.68
C GLN A 762 -26.22 24.10 1.59
N ARG A 763 -26.51 23.51 0.43
CA ARG A 763 -26.38 22.07 0.20
C ARG A 763 -25.57 21.79 -1.07
N LEU A 764 -24.54 20.95 -0.93
CA LEU A 764 -23.72 20.49 -2.03
C LEU A 764 -23.62 18.97 -2.00
N ASN A 765 -24.13 18.32 -3.05
CA ASN A 765 -24.12 16.88 -3.18
C ASN A 765 -23.47 16.47 -4.51
N PHE A 766 -22.27 15.92 -4.41
CA PHE A 766 -21.48 15.41 -5.53
C PHE A 766 -21.24 13.90 -5.47
N ALA A 767 -21.93 13.20 -4.57
CA ALA A 767 -21.73 11.78 -4.33
C ALA A 767 -21.83 10.92 -5.60
N ASP A 768 -21.09 9.80 -5.64
CA ASP A 768 -21.18 8.82 -6.72
C ASP A 768 -20.93 9.43 -8.11
N ASN A 769 -19.79 10.13 -8.23
CA ASN A 769 -19.23 10.67 -9.48
C ASN A 769 -17.73 10.30 -9.59
N ASN A 770 -17.02 10.82 -10.60
CA ASN A 770 -15.59 10.56 -10.77
C ASN A 770 -14.80 11.87 -10.90
N PHE A 771 -14.37 12.43 -9.77
CA PHE A 771 -13.55 13.64 -9.74
C PHE A 771 -12.07 13.38 -10.08
N ASN A 772 -11.79 12.29 -10.77
CA ASN A 772 -10.52 11.99 -11.41
C ASN A 772 -9.31 11.94 -10.47
N PHE A 773 -9.46 11.48 -9.22
CA PHE A 773 -8.40 11.58 -8.21
C PHE A 773 -7.94 13.04 -8.06
N SER A 774 -8.88 13.98 -7.89
CA SER A 774 -8.55 15.35 -7.50
C SER A 774 -8.55 15.48 -5.99
N GLN A 775 -7.75 16.42 -5.46
CA GLN A 775 -7.83 16.79 -4.05
C GLN A 775 -9.14 17.54 -3.80
N ILE A 776 -9.69 17.47 -2.58
CA ILE A 776 -10.81 18.32 -2.23
C ILE A 776 -10.32 19.78 -2.22
N PRO A 777 -10.94 20.71 -2.96
CA PRO A 777 -10.41 22.08 -3.05
C PRO A 777 -10.49 22.83 -1.71
N SER A 778 -9.41 23.55 -1.39
CA SER A 778 -9.35 24.42 -0.20
C SER A 778 -10.33 25.60 -0.25
N ALA A 779 -10.78 26.00 -1.44
CA ALA A 779 -11.79 27.05 -1.64
C ALA A 779 -13.19 26.70 -1.06
N MET A 780 -13.35 25.51 -0.47
CA MET A 780 -14.57 25.12 0.25
C MET A 780 -14.96 26.12 1.34
N ASN A 781 -13.99 26.85 1.90
CA ASN A 781 -14.23 27.90 2.88
C ASN A 781 -15.03 29.11 2.34
N HIS A 782 -15.08 29.31 1.02
CA HIS A 782 -15.89 30.37 0.41
C HIS A 782 -17.40 30.06 0.49
N LEU A 783 -17.77 28.79 0.64
CA LEU A 783 -19.15 28.33 0.80
C LEU A 783 -19.57 28.40 2.29
N SER A 784 -19.48 29.59 2.87
CA SER A 784 -19.67 29.83 4.32
C SER A 784 -21.07 29.47 4.86
N ARG A 785 -22.07 29.32 3.99
CA ARG A 785 -23.46 28.96 4.36
C ARG A 785 -23.75 27.46 4.29
N LEU A 786 -22.76 26.64 3.98
CA LEU A 786 -22.95 25.21 3.79
C LEU A 786 -23.38 24.52 5.08
N THR A 787 -24.46 23.74 4.97
CA THR A 787 -25.05 22.93 6.05
C THR A 787 -25.04 21.44 5.73
N TYR A 788 -24.97 21.09 4.43
CA TYR A 788 -24.92 19.73 3.92
C TYR A 788 -23.82 19.61 2.86
N LEU A 789 -22.86 18.73 3.11
CA LEU A 789 -21.79 18.41 2.17
C LEU A 789 -21.66 16.90 1.99
N ASN A 790 -21.88 16.43 0.76
CA ASN A 790 -21.69 15.03 0.40
C ASN A 790 -20.74 14.90 -0.79
N LEU A 791 -19.56 14.36 -0.54
CA LEU A 791 -18.51 14.09 -1.53
C LEU A 791 -18.19 12.58 -1.59
N SER A 792 -19.07 11.72 -1.09
CA SER A 792 -18.80 10.28 -0.96
C SER A 792 -18.68 9.56 -2.30
N ALA A 793 -17.91 8.46 -2.34
CA ALA A 793 -17.77 7.60 -3.51
C ALA A 793 -17.47 8.38 -4.81
N SER A 794 -16.56 9.35 -4.72
CA SER A 794 -16.38 10.38 -5.76
C SER A 794 -14.95 10.42 -6.33
N TYR A 795 -14.10 9.47 -5.95
CA TYR A 795 -12.68 9.41 -6.31
C TYR A 795 -11.91 10.68 -5.93
N PHE A 796 -12.21 11.29 -4.78
CA PHE A 796 -11.30 12.27 -4.17
C PHE A 796 -10.13 11.53 -3.51
N TYR A 797 -8.95 12.16 -3.45
CA TYR A 797 -7.75 11.56 -2.87
C TYR A 797 -6.92 12.57 -2.06
N CYS A 798 -5.87 12.09 -1.38
CA CYS A 798 -4.96 12.86 -0.54
C CYS A 798 -5.60 13.39 0.76
N GLN A 799 -4.88 14.28 1.43
CA GLN A 799 -5.24 14.86 2.72
C GLN A 799 -6.53 15.69 2.62
N VAL A 800 -7.47 15.45 3.54
CA VAL A 800 -8.67 16.30 3.71
C VAL A 800 -8.22 17.69 4.18
N PRO A 801 -8.56 18.77 3.45
CA PRO A 801 -8.21 20.14 3.84
C PRO A 801 -9.01 20.60 5.06
N PHE A 802 -8.37 21.39 5.94
CA PHE A 802 -9.02 21.95 7.13
C PHE A 802 -10.15 22.92 6.77
N GLU A 803 -10.07 23.56 5.60
CA GLU A 803 -11.03 24.52 5.08
C GLU A 803 -12.46 23.95 4.97
N ILE A 804 -12.63 22.62 4.89
CA ILE A 804 -13.95 21.96 4.90
C ILE A 804 -14.70 22.18 6.22
N SER A 805 -14.00 22.40 7.35
CA SER A 805 -14.65 22.65 8.63
C SER A 805 -14.83 24.13 8.97
N GLN A 806 -14.42 25.04 8.07
CA GLN A 806 -14.63 26.48 8.26
C GLN A 806 -16.10 26.91 8.12
N PRO A 807 -16.94 26.27 7.27
CA PRO A 807 -18.40 26.40 7.36
C PRO A 807 -18.92 25.76 8.66
N SER A 808 -18.90 26.53 9.75
CA SER A 808 -19.21 26.05 11.11
C SER A 808 -20.66 25.58 11.31
N ASN A 809 -21.54 25.86 10.35
CA ASN A 809 -22.95 25.46 10.36
C ASN A 809 -23.20 24.08 9.72
N LEU A 810 -22.15 23.34 9.34
CA LEU A 810 -22.29 21.99 8.80
C LEU A 810 -23.04 21.07 9.79
N SER A 811 -24.12 20.48 9.28
CA SER A 811 -24.97 19.52 9.97
C SER A 811 -24.82 18.10 9.40
N PHE A 812 -24.45 17.99 8.11
CA PHE A 812 -24.20 16.72 7.44
C PHE A 812 -22.87 16.80 6.70
N LEU A 813 -21.97 15.86 6.99
CA LEU A 813 -20.70 15.71 6.29
C LEU A 813 -20.46 14.25 5.91
N ASN A 814 -20.36 13.97 4.62
CA ASN A 814 -20.04 12.65 4.11
C ASN A 814 -18.86 12.70 3.15
N LEU A 815 -17.74 12.08 3.55
CA LEU A 815 -16.51 11.94 2.77
C LEU A 815 -16.18 10.47 2.47
N SER A 816 -17.06 9.55 2.84
CA SER A 816 -16.81 8.10 2.80
C SER A 816 -16.48 7.57 1.40
N CYS A 817 -15.83 6.41 1.35
CA CYS A 817 -15.54 5.67 0.11
C CYS A 817 -14.68 6.47 -0.89
N ASN A 818 -13.70 7.22 -0.40
CA ASN A 818 -12.70 7.93 -1.19
C ASN A 818 -11.30 7.55 -0.70
N ASP A 819 -10.26 7.75 -1.52
CA ASP A 819 -8.86 7.49 -1.16
C ASP A 819 -8.27 8.65 -0.32
N LEU A 820 -9.00 9.09 0.69
CA LEU A 820 -8.70 10.26 1.53
C LEU A 820 -7.89 9.87 2.76
N VAL A 821 -7.03 10.79 3.20
CA VAL A 821 -6.26 10.70 4.44
C VAL A 821 -6.64 11.84 5.38
N LEU A 822 -6.81 11.57 6.67
CA LEU A 822 -7.16 12.57 7.70
C LEU A 822 -6.16 12.52 8.87
N LYS A 823 -4.88 12.77 8.57
CA LYS A 823 -3.76 12.68 9.54
C LYS A 823 -3.28 14.03 10.05
N SER A 824 -3.04 15.01 9.16
CA SER A 824 -2.67 16.37 9.55
C SER A 824 -3.11 17.37 8.47
N PRO A 825 -4.20 18.15 8.66
CA PRO A 825 -5.09 18.20 9.83
C PRO A 825 -5.74 16.84 10.15
N ASN A 826 -5.95 16.56 11.44
CA ASN A 826 -6.54 15.31 11.93
C ASN A 826 -8.04 15.44 12.21
N LEU A 827 -8.69 14.31 12.53
CA LEU A 827 -10.10 14.24 12.91
C LEU A 827 -10.45 15.25 14.02
N SER A 828 -9.59 15.39 15.03
CA SER A 828 -9.80 16.33 16.13
C SER A 828 -9.87 17.78 15.64
N SER A 829 -8.97 18.19 14.74
CA SER A 829 -8.97 19.54 14.17
C SER A 829 -10.14 19.78 13.22
N LEU A 830 -10.58 18.75 12.47
CA LEU A 830 -11.70 18.85 11.55
C LEU A 830 -13.02 19.07 12.31
N VAL A 831 -13.33 18.21 13.29
CA VAL A 831 -14.64 18.24 13.95
C VAL A 831 -14.78 19.32 15.01
N ARG A 832 -13.67 19.90 15.50
CA ARG A 832 -13.68 20.94 16.55
C ARG A 832 -14.54 22.16 16.21
N ASN A 833 -14.61 22.54 14.94
CA ASN A 833 -15.31 23.76 14.49
C ASN A 833 -16.75 23.53 14.00
N ILE A 834 -17.17 22.27 13.87
CA ILE A 834 -18.47 21.86 13.32
C ILE A 834 -19.27 21.08 14.39
N SER A 835 -19.44 21.69 15.56
CA SER A 835 -20.11 21.07 16.72
C SER A 835 -21.61 20.84 16.53
N ASN A 836 -22.22 21.40 15.48
CA ASN A 836 -23.64 21.24 15.13
C ASN A 836 -23.91 20.01 14.25
N LEU A 837 -22.90 19.18 13.98
CA LEU A 837 -23.04 17.97 13.18
C LEU A 837 -24.14 17.05 13.74
N LYS A 838 -25.02 16.62 12.83
CA LYS A 838 -26.01 15.56 13.02
C LYS A 838 -25.54 14.25 12.42
N GLU A 839 -24.85 14.30 11.30
CA GLU A 839 -24.38 13.11 10.58
C GLU A 839 -22.93 13.30 10.14
N LEU A 840 -22.05 12.39 10.57
CA LEU A 840 -20.64 12.36 10.20
C LEU A 840 -20.27 11.00 9.64
N HIS A 841 -20.06 10.94 8.32
CA HIS A 841 -19.77 9.70 7.60
C HIS A 841 -18.37 9.76 7.00
N LEU A 842 -17.45 8.96 7.55
CA LEU A 842 -16.05 8.91 7.14
C LEU A 842 -15.58 7.49 6.82
N SER A 843 -16.49 6.52 6.69
CA SER A 843 -16.12 5.12 6.39
C SER A 843 -15.16 5.01 5.20
N TYR A 844 -14.12 4.20 5.34
CA TYR A 844 -13.02 4.02 4.38
C TYR A 844 -12.17 5.27 4.11
N VAL A 845 -12.15 6.26 5.03
CA VAL A 845 -11.14 7.33 5.07
C VAL A 845 -10.01 6.90 6.01
N ASP A 846 -8.75 7.02 5.58
CA ASP A 846 -7.58 6.69 6.42
C ASP A 846 -7.37 7.77 7.50
N ILE A 847 -7.95 7.53 8.68
CA ILE A 847 -7.79 8.41 9.85
C ILE A 847 -6.54 8.01 10.64
N SER A 848 -6.33 6.71 10.85
CA SER A 848 -5.17 6.18 11.61
C SER A 848 -4.92 6.94 12.92
N SER A 849 -5.97 7.24 13.68
CA SER A 849 -5.89 7.93 14.97
C SER A 849 -7.01 7.46 15.91
N GLY A 850 -6.90 7.79 17.20
CA GLY A 850 -8.01 7.63 18.14
C GLY A 850 -9.16 8.60 17.88
N VAL A 851 -10.36 8.23 18.35
CA VAL A 851 -11.56 9.08 18.29
C VAL A 851 -11.51 10.11 19.42
N PRO A 852 -11.60 11.42 19.13
CA PRO A 852 -11.48 12.45 20.16
C PRO A 852 -12.63 12.39 21.17
N SER A 853 -12.30 12.37 22.47
CA SER A 853 -13.28 12.24 23.56
C SER A 853 -14.34 13.35 23.58
N PHE A 854 -14.01 14.56 23.13
CA PHE A 854 -14.94 15.68 23.08
C PHE A 854 -16.08 15.49 22.06
N LEU A 855 -16.02 14.51 21.15
CA LEU A 855 -17.16 14.14 20.30
C LEU A 855 -18.37 13.67 21.12
N ALA A 856 -18.16 13.17 22.34
CA ALA A 856 -19.24 12.87 23.27
C ALA A 856 -20.07 14.10 23.71
N ASN A 857 -19.62 15.32 23.39
CA ASN A 857 -20.37 16.55 23.66
C ASN A 857 -21.32 16.93 22.51
N PHE A 858 -21.29 16.22 21.39
CA PHE A 858 -22.03 16.58 20.18
C PHE A 858 -23.46 16.03 20.27
N SER A 859 -24.27 16.64 21.14
CA SER A 859 -25.65 16.20 21.43
C SER A 859 -26.58 16.16 20.21
N SER A 860 -26.22 16.85 19.13
CA SER A 860 -26.95 16.86 17.85
C SER A 860 -26.71 15.60 17.00
N LEU A 861 -25.68 14.80 17.28
CA LEU A 861 -25.31 13.64 16.46
C LEU A 861 -26.40 12.56 16.51
N THR A 862 -26.75 12.10 15.31
CA THR A 862 -27.71 11.03 15.00
C THR A 862 -27.03 9.86 14.30
N SER A 863 -26.00 10.13 13.48
CA SER A 863 -25.24 9.09 12.78
C SER A 863 -23.74 9.35 12.84
N LEU A 864 -22.97 8.32 13.20
CA LEU A 864 -21.52 8.32 13.19
C LEU A 864 -21.02 7.03 12.52
N LEU A 865 -20.48 7.16 11.31
CA LEU A 865 -19.99 6.02 10.51
C LEU A 865 -18.48 6.14 10.30
N LEU A 866 -17.73 5.21 10.90
CA LEU A 866 -16.27 5.14 10.90
C LEU A 866 -15.76 3.72 10.58
N ASP A 867 -16.49 2.98 9.75
CA ASP A 867 -16.10 1.64 9.27
C ASP A 867 -14.78 1.72 8.47
N GLY A 868 -13.82 0.86 8.81
CA GLY A 868 -12.58 0.72 8.03
C GLY A 868 -11.71 1.98 7.99
N CYS A 869 -11.67 2.75 9.08
CA CYS A 869 -10.93 4.01 9.18
C CYS A 869 -9.52 3.89 9.79
N SER A 870 -9.05 2.66 10.05
CA SER A 870 -7.81 2.36 10.77
C SER A 870 -7.76 2.99 12.18
N LEU A 871 -8.91 3.11 12.84
CA LEU A 871 -8.98 3.66 14.20
C LEU A 871 -8.29 2.76 15.22
N HIS A 872 -7.63 3.37 16.20
CA HIS A 872 -6.93 2.68 17.29
C HIS A 872 -7.12 3.39 18.63
N GLY A 873 -6.66 2.77 19.71
CA GLY A 873 -6.83 3.30 21.07
C GLY A 873 -8.25 3.10 21.62
N GLU A 874 -8.56 3.75 22.74
CA GLU A 874 -9.84 3.58 23.43
C GLU A 874 -10.96 4.45 22.82
N PHE A 875 -12.08 3.82 22.46
CA PHE A 875 -13.26 4.51 21.97
C PHE A 875 -13.97 5.27 23.12
N PRO A 876 -14.30 6.55 22.96
CA PRO A 876 -14.93 7.34 24.02
C PRO A 876 -16.33 6.82 24.40
N ASN A 877 -16.45 6.20 25.57
CA ASN A 877 -17.71 5.62 26.04
C ASN A 877 -18.89 6.62 26.10
N GLY A 878 -18.61 7.91 26.27
CA GLY A 878 -19.64 8.96 26.29
C GLY A 878 -20.42 9.08 24.98
N ILE A 879 -19.88 8.62 23.84
CA ILE A 879 -20.57 8.64 22.54
C ILE A 879 -21.78 7.69 22.54
N PHE A 880 -21.69 6.53 23.21
CA PHE A 880 -22.84 5.62 23.38
C PHE A 880 -23.98 6.22 24.22
N LEU A 881 -23.72 7.32 24.93
CA LEU A 881 -24.69 7.98 25.80
C LEU A 881 -25.28 9.24 25.17
N LEU A 882 -24.96 9.53 23.91
CA LEU A 882 -25.54 10.66 23.19
C LEU A 882 -27.06 10.46 23.02
N PRO A 883 -27.88 11.48 23.35
CA PRO A 883 -29.33 11.30 23.48
C PRO A 883 -30.07 11.09 22.16
N ASN A 884 -29.47 11.51 21.04
CA ASN A 884 -30.08 11.44 19.71
C ASN A 884 -29.35 10.46 18.78
N LEU A 885 -28.32 9.75 19.25
CA LEU A 885 -27.52 8.87 18.39
C LEU A 885 -28.35 7.63 18.04
N GLN A 886 -28.52 7.40 16.74
CA GLN A 886 -29.31 6.30 16.17
C GLN A 886 -28.41 5.26 15.51
N VAL A 887 -27.38 5.71 14.80
CA VAL A 887 -26.48 4.85 14.03
C VAL A 887 -25.04 5.04 14.49
N LEU A 888 -24.41 3.95 14.91
CA LEU A 888 -22.99 3.89 15.20
C LEU A 888 -22.37 2.69 14.50
N ASP A 889 -21.46 2.96 13.56
CA ASP A 889 -20.71 1.95 12.84
C ASP A 889 -19.20 2.18 13.05
N LEU A 890 -18.56 1.21 13.71
CA LEU A 890 -17.14 1.21 14.02
C LEU A 890 -16.44 -0.04 13.46
N GLN A 891 -17.07 -0.75 12.54
CA GLN A 891 -16.59 -2.03 12.06
C GLN A 891 -15.20 -1.94 11.41
N ASN A 892 -14.51 -3.08 11.33
CA ASN A 892 -13.22 -3.21 10.64
C ASN A 892 -12.14 -2.23 11.12
N ASN A 893 -12.15 -1.93 12.43
CA ASN A 893 -11.07 -1.23 13.11
C ASN A 893 -10.40 -2.19 14.11
N PRO A 894 -9.49 -3.08 13.66
CA PRO A 894 -9.01 -4.20 14.46
C PRO A 894 -8.13 -3.77 15.66
N HIS A 895 -7.70 -2.51 15.71
CA HIS A 895 -6.93 -1.93 16.82
C HIS A 895 -7.76 -1.04 17.76
N LEU A 896 -9.06 -0.87 17.49
CA LEU A 896 -9.95 -0.05 18.31
C LEU A 896 -10.46 -0.84 19.52
N MET A 897 -10.09 -0.38 20.72
CA MET A 897 -10.53 -0.97 21.99
C MET A 897 -11.64 -0.15 22.63
N GLY A 898 -12.40 -0.77 23.53
CA GLY A 898 -13.49 -0.12 24.23
C GLY A 898 -14.35 -1.13 25.00
N TYR A 899 -15.34 -0.60 25.70
CA TYR A 899 -16.28 -1.36 26.52
C TYR A 899 -17.71 -0.84 26.30
N LEU A 900 -18.70 -1.72 26.36
CA LEU A 900 -20.10 -1.31 26.29
C LEU A 900 -20.53 -0.71 27.66
N PRO A 901 -21.09 0.52 27.71
CA PRO A 901 -21.63 1.09 28.94
C PRO A 901 -23.04 0.57 29.23
N GLU A 902 -23.56 0.88 30.42
CA GLU A 902 -24.99 0.68 30.67
C GLU A 902 -25.82 1.67 29.85
N PHE A 903 -26.77 1.16 29.06
CA PHE A 903 -27.60 1.96 28.15
C PHE A 903 -28.78 2.60 28.90
N GLN A 904 -29.11 3.84 28.56
CA GLN A 904 -30.24 4.59 29.14
C GLN A 904 -31.56 4.18 28.49
N SER A 905 -32.67 4.19 29.26
CA SER A 905 -34.01 3.77 28.80
C SER A 905 -34.62 4.64 27.70
N ASN A 906 -34.07 5.82 27.44
CA ASN A 906 -34.48 6.74 26.38
C ASN A 906 -33.53 6.72 25.15
N SER A 907 -32.68 5.69 25.03
CA SER A 907 -31.75 5.58 23.92
C SER A 907 -32.47 5.45 22.57
N SER A 908 -31.98 6.19 21.58
CA SER A 908 -32.50 6.20 20.21
C SER A 908 -31.80 5.21 19.26
N PHE A 909 -30.90 4.36 19.74
CA PHE A 909 -30.12 3.48 18.86
C PHE A 909 -31.00 2.56 18.00
N GLU A 910 -30.74 2.59 16.70
CA GLU A 910 -31.32 1.72 15.68
C GLU A 910 -30.28 0.75 15.13
N VAL A 911 -29.02 1.18 14.99
CA VAL A 911 -27.93 0.40 14.41
C VAL A 911 -26.68 0.56 15.25
N LEU A 912 -26.12 -0.57 15.71
CA LEU A 912 -24.89 -0.60 16.50
C LEU A 912 -23.98 -1.73 15.99
N LEU A 913 -22.88 -1.33 15.33
CA LEU A 913 -21.97 -2.25 14.64
C LEU A 913 -20.53 -2.08 15.13
N LEU A 914 -19.97 -3.13 15.71
CA LEU A 914 -18.61 -3.19 16.27
C LEU A 914 -17.79 -4.34 15.67
N HIS A 915 -18.27 -4.98 14.60
CA HIS A 915 -17.62 -6.12 13.96
C HIS A 915 -16.11 -5.93 13.75
N ASN A 916 -15.30 -6.96 14.04
CA ASN A 916 -13.85 -6.94 13.82
C ASN A 916 -13.15 -5.74 14.50
N THR A 917 -13.46 -5.56 15.79
CA THR A 917 -12.78 -4.63 16.72
C THR A 917 -12.30 -5.39 17.94
N ILE A 918 -11.48 -4.77 18.80
CA ILE A 918 -11.01 -5.39 20.05
C ILE A 918 -11.82 -4.96 21.27
N PHE A 919 -13.07 -4.52 21.08
CA PHE A 919 -14.03 -4.28 22.17
C PHE A 919 -14.16 -5.50 23.08
N SER A 920 -14.10 -5.27 24.39
CA SER A 920 -14.02 -6.32 25.40
C SER A 920 -14.99 -6.07 26.58
N GLY A 921 -15.00 -6.95 27.57
CA GLY A 921 -15.98 -6.93 28.65
C GLY A 921 -17.23 -7.75 28.35
N LYS A 922 -18.34 -7.48 29.04
CA LYS A 922 -19.62 -8.21 28.91
C LYS A 922 -20.65 -7.35 28.18
N ILE A 923 -21.63 -7.99 27.53
CA ILE A 923 -22.83 -7.29 27.05
C ILE A 923 -23.69 -6.95 28.28
N PRO A 924 -23.98 -5.66 28.55
CA PRO A 924 -24.71 -5.23 29.73
C PRO A 924 -26.19 -5.64 29.65
N SER A 925 -26.81 -5.91 30.79
CA SER A 925 -28.24 -6.29 30.82
C SER A 925 -29.14 -5.15 30.35
N SER A 926 -28.71 -3.89 30.51
CA SER A 926 -29.41 -2.70 29.98
C SER A 926 -29.49 -2.66 28.46
N ILE A 927 -28.91 -3.61 27.71
CA ILE A 927 -29.15 -3.74 26.28
C ILE A 927 -30.64 -3.79 25.93
N GLU A 928 -31.52 -4.25 26.85
CA GLU A 928 -32.98 -4.20 26.67
C GLU A 928 -33.56 -2.79 26.49
N ASN A 929 -32.85 -1.75 26.94
CA ASN A 929 -33.27 -0.36 26.81
C ASN A 929 -33.16 0.17 25.37
N LEU A 930 -32.47 -0.55 24.47
CA LEU A 930 -32.31 -0.16 23.07
C LEU A 930 -33.55 -0.56 22.25
N HIS A 931 -34.74 -0.09 22.63
CA HIS A 931 -36.01 -0.54 22.07
C HIS A 931 -36.17 -0.32 20.56
N PHE A 932 -35.41 0.62 19.99
CA PHE A 932 -35.42 0.93 18.56
C PHE A 932 -34.42 0.12 17.74
N LEU A 933 -33.59 -0.71 18.38
CA LEU A 933 -32.49 -1.42 17.73
C LEU A 933 -33.00 -2.42 16.69
N VAL A 934 -32.54 -2.25 15.45
CA VAL A 934 -32.83 -3.05 14.27
C VAL A 934 -31.64 -3.94 13.91
N GLN A 935 -30.43 -3.42 14.04
CA GLN A 935 -29.21 -4.16 13.68
C GLN A 935 -28.17 -4.09 14.80
N LEU A 936 -27.65 -5.26 15.18
CA LEU A 936 -26.60 -5.42 16.18
C LEU A 936 -25.53 -6.37 15.64
N ASP A 937 -24.29 -5.90 15.54
CA ASP A 937 -23.16 -6.73 15.13
C ASP A 937 -21.97 -6.56 16.08
N PHE A 938 -21.69 -7.60 16.85
CA PHE A 938 -20.51 -7.72 17.70
C PHE A 938 -19.61 -8.91 17.29
N GLY A 939 -19.68 -9.30 16.01
CA GLY A 939 -18.87 -10.37 15.45
C GLY A 939 -17.37 -10.06 15.55
N VAL A 940 -16.55 -11.08 15.78
CA VAL A 940 -15.08 -10.99 15.83
C VAL A 940 -14.57 -9.99 16.89
N CYS A 941 -15.39 -9.66 17.90
CA CYS A 941 -14.97 -8.87 19.07
C CYS A 941 -14.31 -9.72 20.16
N ARG A 942 -13.71 -9.07 21.17
CA ARG A 942 -13.18 -9.69 22.40
C ARG A 942 -14.18 -9.68 23.57
N LEU A 943 -15.48 -9.53 23.28
CA LEU A 943 -16.54 -9.64 24.28
C LEU A 943 -16.54 -11.04 24.91
N SER A 944 -16.84 -11.08 26.21
CA SER A 944 -16.74 -12.26 27.07
C SER A 944 -17.95 -12.35 28.00
N GLY A 945 -18.15 -13.51 28.62
CA GLY A 945 -19.32 -13.77 29.47
C GLY A 945 -20.50 -14.36 28.70
N LEU A 946 -21.66 -14.38 29.37
CA LEU A 946 -22.90 -14.94 28.83
C LEU A 946 -23.69 -13.85 28.08
N VAL A 947 -24.39 -14.24 27.01
CA VAL A 947 -25.40 -13.36 26.39
C VAL A 947 -26.51 -13.10 27.40
N PRO A 948 -26.83 -11.83 27.72
CA PRO A 948 -27.87 -11.53 28.68
C PRO A 948 -29.26 -11.86 28.10
N SER A 949 -30.13 -12.47 28.91
CA SER A 949 -31.50 -12.82 28.49
C SER A 949 -32.34 -11.59 28.10
N SER A 950 -31.95 -10.41 28.60
CA SER A 950 -32.53 -9.12 28.25
C SER A 950 -32.40 -8.76 26.76
N LEU A 951 -31.43 -9.34 26.04
CA LEU A 951 -31.32 -9.20 24.58
C LEU A 951 -32.59 -9.67 23.86
N GLY A 952 -33.29 -10.67 24.43
CA GLY A 952 -34.56 -11.17 23.90
C GLY A 952 -35.73 -10.18 23.99
N LYS A 953 -35.58 -9.04 24.67
CA LYS A 953 -36.60 -7.98 24.74
C LYS A 953 -36.54 -7.00 23.55
N LEU A 954 -35.53 -7.13 22.69
CA LEU A 954 -35.35 -6.27 21.50
C LEU A 954 -36.26 -6.73 20.36
N THR A 955 -37.51 -6.27 20.38
CA THR A 955 -38.56 -6.74 19.45
C THR A 955 -38.40 -6.25 18.01
N ARG A 956 -37.62 -5.19 17.77
CA ARG A 956 -37.36 -4.64 16.43
C ARG A 956 -36.09 -5.20 15.77
N LEU A 957 -35.33 -6.04 16.46
CA LEU A 957 -34.05 -6.55 15.99
C LEU A 957 -34.25 -7.53 14.84
N THR A 958 -33.74 -7.18 13.65
CA THR A 958 -33.85 -8.01 12.44
C THR A 958 -32.53 -8.67 12.08
N SER A 959 -31.40 -8.13 12.55
CA SER A 959 -30.06 -8.66 12.28
C SER A 959 -29.23 -8.66 13.55
N LEU A 960 -28.69 -9.83 13.89
CA LEU A 960 -27.88 -10.06 15.08
C LEU A 960 -26.67 -10.93 14.73
N ASP A 961 -25.47 -10.41 14.94
CA ASP A 961 -24.23 -11.19 14.92
C ASP A 961 -23.49 -11.05 16.25
N LEU A 962 -23.18 -12.20 16.87
CA LEU A 962 -22.42 -12.33 18.11
C LEU A 962 -21.26 -13.34 17.94
N SER A 963 -20.80 -13.56 16.71
CA SER A 963 -19.77 -14.54 16.35
C SER A 963 -18.40 -14.18 16.93
N GLY A 964 -18.16 -14.49 18.20
CA GLY A 964 -16.93 -14.16 18.93
C GLY A 964 -16.71 -15.08 20.15
N LYS A 965 -15.91 -14.64 21.13
CA LYS A 965 -15.61 -15.41 22.36
C LYS A 965 -16.74 -15.44 23.41
N ILE A 966 -17.99 -15.21 23.00
CA ILE A 966 -19.15 -15.16 23.89
C ILE A 966 -19.69 -16.58 24.13
N ILE A 967 -20.01 -16.92 25.38
CA ILE A 967 -20.56 -18.23 25.75
C ILE A 967 -22.09 -18.19 25.59
N LEU A 968 -22.62 -18.92 24.62
CA LEU A 968 -24.06 -19.16 24.47
C LEU A 968 -24.49 -20.28 25.41
N ARG A 969 -25.40 -20.01 26.36
CA ARG A 969 -26.09 -21.05 27.13
C ARG A 969 -27.58 -20.96 26.87
N GLU A 970 -28.18 -22.10 26.51
CA GLU A 970 -29.61 -22.38 26.29
C GLU A 970 -30.54 -21.14 26.30
N MET A 971 -30.68 -20.47 25.16
CA MET A 971 -31.86 -19.66 24.91
C MET A 971 -33.02 -20.63 24.61
N ASN A 972 -34.04 -20.61 25.47
CA ASN A 972 -35.25 -21.40 25.26
C ASN A 972 -35.78 -21.21 23.84
N SER A 973 -36.06 -22.34 23.20
CA SER A 973 -36.55 -22.53 21.84
C SER A 973 -37.51 -21.43 21.37
N LEU A 974 -37.03 -20.52 20.50
CA LEU A 974 -37.85 -19.81 19.50
C LEU A 974 -37.10 -18.92 18.50
N LEU A 975 -35.76 -18.83 18.50
CA LEU A 975 -35.02 -18.00 17.53
C LEU A 975 -33.99 -18.85 16.76
N PHE A 976 -34.45 -19.48 15.67
CA PHE A 976 -33.56 -19.94 14.60
C PHE A 976 -33.24 -18.73 13.72
N PHE A 977 -32.06 -18.12 13.86
CA PHE A 977 -31.53 -17.20 12.86
C PHE A 977 -30.37 -17.86 12.11
N LYS A 978 -30.47 -17.85 10.79
CA LYS A 978 -29.43 -18.32 9.86
C LYS A 978 -28.17 -17.48 10.05
N THR A 979 -27.04 -18.14 10.29
CA THR A 979 -25.72 -17.59 9.98
C THR A 979 -25.65 -17.36 8.46
N SER A 980 -25.50 -16.11 8.02
CA SER A 980 -25.29 -15.79 6.60
C SER A 980 -23.78 -15.82 6.29
N PRO A 981 -23.36 -16.36 5.14
CA PRO A 981 -21.98 -16.24 4.68
C PRO A 981 -21.71 -14.83 4.18
N SER A 982 -20.57 -14.27 4.56
CA SER A 982 -20.11 -12.93 4.21
C SER A 982 -20.10 -12.69 2.69
N SER A 983 -20.90 -11.72 2.26
CA SER A 983 -20.80 -11.10 0.93
C SER A 983 -20.58 -9.60 1.08
N SER A 984 -19.38 -9.15 0.72
CA SER A 984 -19.11 -7.74 0.44
C SER A 984 -19.78 -7.35 -0.89
N SER A 985 -20.88 -6.62 -0.83
CA SER A 985 -21.34 -5.78 -1.94
C SER A 985 -22.17 -4.62 -1.41
N TYR A 986 -21.73 -3.40 -1.70
CA TYR A 986 -22.52 -2.18 -1.61
C TYR A 986 -23.86 -2.39 -2.33
N GLY A 987 -24.95 -2.17 -1.61
CA GLY A 987 -26.30 -2.21 -2.15
C GLY A 987 -27.34 -2.21 -1.05
N LEU A 988 -27.90 -1.04 -0.75
CA LEU A 988 -29.18 -0.89 -0.08
C LEU A 988 -30.21 -1.75 -0.82
N LYS A 989 -30.53 -2.92 -0.26
CA LYS A 989 -31.74 -3.67 -0.64
C LYS A 989 -32.78 -3.43 0.44
N ASN A 990 -33.78 -2.63 0.09
CA ASN A 990 -35.07 -2.60 0.76
C ASN A 990 -35.61 -4.03 0.87
N VAL A 991 -35.98 -4.43 2.08
CA VAL A 991 -36.77 -5.64 2.33
C VAL A 991 -38.08 -5.18 2.95
N SER A 992 -39.16 -5.38 2.18
CA SER A 992 -40.56 -5.41 2.64
C SER A 992 -40.85 -6.65 3.47
#